data_AF-A0AAN7C7T3-F1
#
_entry.id   AF-A0AAN7C7T3-F1
#
_cell.length_a   1.000
_cell.length_b   1.000
_cell.length_c   1.000
_cell.angle_alpha   90.00
_cell.angle_beta   90.00
_cell.angle_gamma   90.00
#
_symmetry.space_group_name_H-M   'P 1'
#
loop_
_entity.id
_entity.type
_entity.pdbx_description
1 polymer ?
#
loop_
_entity_poly.entity_id
_entity_poly.type
_entity_poly.pdbx_seq_one_letter_code
_entity_poly.pdbx_strand_id
1 'polypeptide(L)'
;MAVYLLRLACAAGALSTVLAQIHVRDEPDAAVVTVDSLGFSDAADVQPSTINGINFGCKCYPGQPCWPSAAKWNALNATADGKLLVHIPAGAPCHNTFRGPLGTVKTYDAAKCAEATQNWVSEEWTVSQPAAALWTYFTNDTCRPTQNPSDSCTLGYYGVYVIMATKAQHVKAGIDFARRNNLRLIVRNTGHDFIGRSTGYGALIINTHSFQQIDWIDAYGGPGTYRGGAVTIGAGVQGQTILAAGHARNPPLVVVTGECPTVGIAGGFIQGGGHGPWTTLKGFSADNVLVFEAITASGQYVTANEKQNPDLFWALKGGGPASFAVILSVTMKTFPDIPSAGATFYINTTHTTDADVWWNGTATFHKWSNHFVDNGLYVYFELSPMSLRARPFVGIGKTSAQLRSVLQPFLDELAAKDVPFEFAIKDFPTFYDLYIDLFEAEGAGGSALTGGWMFNHHDVATNNDDIIDAFKTVLSPRSDLFGFMVGHLFNPGYGAPTSSSATHPSWRNATDFVIVVLPVPVGSSLAQKADLQNVLTNTMDEALRQASTSGCTYVNEADPYQPNWQSHFWGSQYPILKALRLKWDPLGVFYAVSTPGTEGWETTMTSNATERTALLGDVRQNHAVAPSDSKHGHGASHGEDDCTSWLRHLLRVHVEKCILFAGFLITLSFSFTQVPIFYVFYLMECDVFYSNHPPYEGPGDRCSRNEIAAGTATQFSILGMSTTFCGTINLFVAGWMAKRFGPRVALMVQTFVPAIRVATQILGVMAGGQAGIIIFQCTQLITVIGGPVGYILVANIIAGEVVEPARRTAVFGMLQGCFMLGQGIGYLSGGMIGDIWGIRRPFEVAFCSFLISTLYVRIALPYIAPEALSSGSKPNSKGLAGFFAPLRILAPQKVVLNSGVITKHYGVLFLCAGVFLGVLATDYAPLLIQMYATAVFEFHQGDNGWLMSGFACMRAAFLIFLFPRIITRGRRWYLARGSPAEPNGETRPRSPSRLAMNPEELEAPMGSFAEEEPVGSSEAKGDEGTQFDLFFLRVSLVVDGALTMCTAFATDSWHIYLAACLLPFASGSAPAAKGVMMEMCSPSKRADAMNALTLIENIGRLATQGLFGFVFAALAEIGKPHLTFFVNATIALLASSVLLFSRFPPGGSRRLEDDGNQGTPEPSSRS
;
A
#
# COMPACT_ATOMS: atom_id res chain seq x y z
N MET A 1 -28.92 40.25 5.59
CA MET A 1 -28.23 39.04 5.08
C MET A 1 -26.71 39.23 4.94
N ALA A 2 -26.19 40.21 4.21
CA ALA A 2 -24.73 40.41 4.04
C ALA A 2 -23.97 40.65 5.37
N VAL A 3 -24.56 41.38 6.32
CA VAL A 3 -23.96 41.62 7.65
C VAL A 3 -24.00 40.39 8.58
N TYR A 4 -24.97 39.48 8.38
CA TYR A 4 -25.03 38.20 9.09
C TYR A 4 -24.07 37.16 8.50
N LEU A 5 -23.85 37.19 7.18
CA LEU A 5 -22.83 36.38 6.48
C LEU A 5 -21.40 36.79 6.86
N LEU A 6 -21.12 38.10 7.05
CA LEU A 6 -19.83 38.57 7.56
C LEU A 6 -19.58 38.17 9.04
N ARG A 7 -20.63 38.11 9.86
CA ARG A 7 -20.53 37.68 11.27
C ARG A 7 -20.35 36.16 11.42
N LEU A 8 -20.92 35.35 10.52
CA LEU A 8 -20.66 33.91 10.46
C LEU A 8 -19.25 33.58 9.92
N ALA A 9 -18.72 34.38 8.99
CA ALA A 9 -17.33 34.27 8.54
C ALA A 9 -16.32 34.64 9.65
N CYS A 10 -16.65 35.60 10.53
CA CYS A 10 -15.85 35.90 11.73
C CYS A 10 -15.99 34.83 12.83
N ALA A 11 -17.16 34.20 12.98
CA ALA A 11 -17.36 33.13 13.97
C ALA A 11 -16.64 31.83 13.60
N ALA A 12 -16.43 31.56 12.30
CA ALA A 12 -15.55 30.47 11.84
C ALA A 12 -14.07 30.71 12.19
N GLY A 13 -13.65 31.97 12.39
CA GLY A 13 -12.32 32.32 12.90
C GLY A 13 -12.17 32.12 14.42
N ALA A 14 -13.28 32.02 15.17
CA ALA A 14 -13.27 31.86 16.62
C ALA A 14 -13.41 30.40 17.09
N LEU A 15 -13.81 29.47 16.21
CA LEU A 15 -13.78 28.03 16.55
C LEU A 15 -12.37 27.44 16.51
N SER A 16 -11.42 28.13 15.88
CA SER A 16 -10.00 27.73 15.82
C SER A 16 -9.25 27.99 17.14
N THR A 17 -9.83 28.75 18.08
CA THR A 17 -9.17 29.15 19.34
C THR A 17 -9.59 28.33 20.57
N VAL A 18 -10.53 27.37 20.44
CA VAL A 18 -11.01 26.55 21.59
C VAL A 18 -10.61 25.07 21.51
N LEU A 19 -10.01 24.61 20.40
CA LEU A 19 -9.43 23.25 20.30
C LEU A 19 -7.90 23.20 20.39
N ALA A 20 -7.24 24.32 20.70
CA ALA A 20 -5.79 24.41 20.88
C ALA A 20 -5.40 24.56 22.36
N GLN A 21 -5.62 23.50 23.15
CA GLN A 21 -4.87 23.29 24.40
C GLN A 21 -4.41 21.84 24.47
N ILE A 22 -3.51 21.46 23.57
CA ILE A 22 -2.49 20.44 23.83
C ILE A 22 -1.17 21.12 23.50
N HIS A 23 -0.34 21.35 24.51
CA HIS A 23 0.97 21.97 24.37
C HIS A 23 1.85 21.13 23.44
N VAL A 24 2.13 21.65 22.24
CA VAL A 24 3.27 21.26 21.42
C VAL A 24 4.22 22.44 21.45
N ARG A 25 5.48 22.17 21.81
CA ARG A 25 6.56 23.18 21.88
C ARG A 25 6.70 23.91 20.55
N ASP A 26 6.87 25.22 20.61
CA ASP A 26 7.17 26.09 19.46
C ASP A 26 8.41 25.59 18.70
N GLU A 27 8.25 25.28 17.40
CA GLU A 27 9.34 25.33 16.42
C GLU A 27 9.26 26.67 15.66
N PRO A 28 10.40 27.30 15.32
CA PRO A 28 10.43 28.63 14.73
C PRO A 28 10.03 28.60 13.25
N ASP A 29 9.38 29.69 12.81
CA ASP A 29 8.92 29.96 11.45
C ASP A 29 9.84 29.43 10.33
N ALA A 30 9.43 28.34 9.68
CA ALA A 30 10.08 27.87 8.46
C ALA A 30 9.60 28.72 7.27
N ALA A 31 10.46 29.62 6.81
CA ALA A 31 10.28 30.38 5.58
C ALA A 31 9.97 29.44 4.39
N VAL A 32 9.13 29.90 3.46
CA VAL A 32 8.88 29.22 2.18
C VAL A 32 10.18 29.22 1.38
N VAL A 33 10.90 28.10 1.42
CA VAL A 33 12.17 27.91 0.74
C VAL A 33 11.90 27.60 -0.75
N THR A 34 12.25 28.53 -1.64
CA THR A 34 12.26 28.30 -3.09
C THR A 34 13.50 27.50 -3.49
N VAL A 35 13.44 26.70 -4.57
CA VAL A 35 14.59 25.88 -5.05
C VAL A 35 15.86 26.71 -5.28
N ASP A 36 15.71 27.97 -5.69
CA ASP A 36 16.82 28.91 -5.85
C ASP A 36 17.45 29.35 -4.52
N SER A 37 16.66 29.45 -3.43
CA SER A 37 17.16 29.83 -2.10
C SER A 37 18.03 28.78 -1.41
N LEU A 38 18.07 27.54 -1.93
CA LEU A 38 18.90 26.44 -1.43
C LEU A 38 20.20 26.23 -2.21
N GLY A 39 20.46 27.02 -3.26
CA GLY A 39 21.72 26.97 -4.00
C GLY A 39 21.80 25.87 -5.07
N PHE A 40 20.69 25.54 -5.73
CA PHE A 40 20.63 24.55 -6.82
C PHE A 40 20.75 25.14 -8.24
N SER A 41 21.11 26.42 -8.37
CA SER A 41 21.13 27.13 -9.66
C SER A 41 22.14 26.59 -10.68
N ASP A 42 23.12 25.79 -10.25
CA ASP A 42 24.13 25.16 -11.11
C ASP A 42 23.78 23.73 -11.53
N ALA A 43 22.59 23.23 -11.18
CA ALA A 43 22.19 21.85 -11.46
C ALA A 43 21.87 21.61 -12.94
N ALA A 44 22.32 20.46 -13.45
CA ALA A 44 22.07 20.08 -14.83
C ALA A 44 20.64 19.60 -15.10
N ASP A 45 20.28 19.67 -16.37
CA ASP A 45 19.03 19.15 -16.92
C ASP A 45 18.96 17.62 -16.86
N VAL A 46 17.79 17.13 -16.46
CA VAL A 46 17.48 15.71 -16.51
C VAL A 46 17.31 15.32 -17.98
N GLN A 47 17.87 14.18 -18.39
CA GLN A 47 17.82 13.75 -19.79
C GLN A 47 16.44 13.13 -20.09
N PRO A 48 15.61 13.72 -20.96
CA PRO A 48 14.33 13.15 -21.30
C PRO A 48 14.54 11.86 -22.12
N SER A 49 13.81 10.81 -21.78
CA SER A 49 13.84 9.53 -22.50
C SER A 49 12.49 8.85 -22.44
N THR A 50 12.05 8.26 -23.56
CA THR A 50 10.84 7.44 -23.60
C THR A 50 11.22 5.97 -23.50
N ILE A 51 10.74 5.27 -22.46
CA ILE A 51 10.95 3.85 -22.23
C ILE A 51 9.58 3.19 -22.17
N ASN A 52 9.31 2.20 -23.02
CA ASN A 52 8.01 1.50 -23.11
C ASN A 52 6.80 2.45 -23.24
N GLY A 53 6.95 3.56 -23.98
CA GLY A 53 5.89 4.55 -24.18
C GLY A 53 5.68 5.53 -23.02
N ILE A 54 6.45 5.42 -21.93
CA ILE A 54 6.41 6.34 -20.78
C ILE A 54 7.60 7.30 -20.86
N ASN A 55 7.35 8.59 -20.63
CA ASN A 55 8.40 9.62 -20.60
C ASN A 55 9.03 9.72 -19.21
N PHE A 56 10.35 9.58 -19.17
CA PHE A 56 11.18 9.69 -17.98
C PHE A 56 12.20 10.81 -18.09
N GLY A 57 12.58 11.37 -16.95
CA GLY A 57 13.86 12.05 -16.80
C GLY A 57 14.91 11.07 -16.27
N CYS A 58 15.97 10.79 -17.04
CA CYS A 58 17.05 9.90 -16.65
C CYS A 58 18.29 10.62 -16.10
N LYS A 59 19.01 9.93 -15.20
CA LYS A 59 20.42 10.24 -14.90
C LYS A 59 21.28 9.99 -16.15
N CYS A 60 22.43 10.64 -16.21
CA CYS A 60 23.38 10.46 -17.28
C CYS A 60 24.31 9.25 -17.02
N TYR A 61 24.47 8.41 -18.03
CA TYR A 61 25.22 7.15 -17.98
C TYR A 61 26.36 7.09 -19.01
N PRO A 62 27.38 6.23 -18.79
CA PRO A 62 28.46 6.04 -19.76
C PRO A 62 27.94 5.72 -21.16
N GLY A 63 28.57 6.31 -22.18
CA GLY A 63 28.18 6.15 -23.59
C GLY A 63 27.07 7.09 -24.06
N GLN A 64 26.45 7.87 -23.17
CA GLN A 64 25.48 8.90 -23.56
C GLN A 64 26.16 10.25 -23.88
N PRO A 65 25.57 11.09 -24.75
CA PRO A 65 26.14 12.40 -25.09
C PRO A 65 26.33 13.35 -23.90
N CYS A 66 25.50 13.21 -22.85
CA CYS A 66 25.60 14.00 -21.63
C CYS A 66 26.79 13.59 -20.73
N TRP A 67 27.42 12.43 -20.98
CA TRP A 67 28.43 11.87 -20.08
C TRP A 67 29.66 12.79 -20.07
N PRO A 68 30.23 13.14 -18.90
CA PRO A 68 31.32 14.11 -18.84
C PRO A 68 32.52 13.64 -19.67
N SER A 69 33.12 14.58 -20.40
CA SER A 69 34.34 14.34 -21.17
C SER A 69 35.53 14.04 -20.26
N ALA A 70 36.58 13.42 -20.81
CA ALA A 70 37.82 13.15 -20.08
C ALA A 70 38.41 14.41 -19.43
N ALA A 71 38.30 15.58 -20.08
CA ALA A 71 38.75 16.85 -19.51
C ALA A 71 37.97 17.23 -18.23
N LYS A 72 36.65 17.02 -18.20
CA LYS A 72 35.82 17.25 -16.99
C LYS A 72 36.18 16.29 -15.86
N TRP A 73 36.40 15.01 -16.16
CA TRP A 73 36.86 14.03 -15.17
C TRP A 73 38.26 14.36 -14.63
N ASN A 74 39.18 14.80 -15.48
CA ASN A 74 40.52 15.26 -15.06
C ASN A 74 40.44 16.50 -14.16
N ALA A 75 39.53 17.44 -14.46
CA ALA A 75 39.30 18.61 -13.62
C ALA A 75 38.73 18.23 -12.24
N LEU A 76 37.79 17.27 -12.18
CA LEU A 76 37.32 16.70 -10.91
C LEU A 76 38.48 16.06 -10.15
N ASN A 77 39.31 15.26 -10.83
CA ASN A 77 40.46 14.60 -10.20
C ASN A 77 41.44 15.63 -9.60
N ALA A 78 41.72 16.72 -10.31
CA ALA A 78 42.54 17.81 -9.80
C ALA A 78 41.89 18.51 -8.58
N THR A 79 40.57 18.71 -8.60
CA THR A 79 39.82 19.29 -7.48
C THR A 79 39.77 18.36 -6.26
N ALA A 80 39.84 17.04 -6.49
CA ALA A 80 39.88 16.00 -5.48
C ALA A 80 41.32 15.56 -5.15
N ASP A 81 42.33 16.38 -5.42
CA ASP A 81 43.75 16.12 -5.13
C ASP A 81 44.27 14.74 -5.62
N GLY A 82 43.86 14.31 -6.80
CA GLY A 82 44.28 13.02 -7.35
C GLY A 82 43.58 11.80 -6.74
N LYS A 83 42.51 11.99 -5.94
CA LYS A 83 41.79 10.90 -5.25
C LYS A 83 40.64 10.30 -6.06
N LEU A 84 40.45 10.72 -7.31
CA LEU A 84 39.48 10.10 -8.21
C LEU A 84 40.13 8.90 -8.91
N LEU A 85 39.52 7.73 -8.78
CA LEU A 85 39.98 6.48 -9.37
C LEU A 85 38.91 5.92 -10.32
N VAL A 86 39.35 5.26 -11.39
CA VAL A 86 38.48 4.37 -12.17
C VAL A 86 38.26 3.12 -11.34
N HIS A 87 37.00 2.70 -11.20
CA HIS A 87 36.68 1.52 -10.43
C HIS A 87 37.03 0.24 -11.21
N ILE A 88 37.95 -0.54 -10.64
CA ILE A 88 38.28 -1.88 -11.07
C ILE A 88 37.89 -2.83 -9.93
N PRO A 89 36.98 -3.79 -10.13
CA PRO A 89 36.56 -4.71 -9.08
C PRO A 89 37.73 -5.50 -8.49
N ALA A 90 37.67 -5.79 -7.19
CA ALA A 90 38.79 -6.43 -6.47
C ALA A 90 39.13 -7.84 -6.97
N GLY A 91 38.20 -8.53 -7.65
CA GLY A 91 38.46 -9.83 -8.30
C GLY A 91 39.19 -9.74 -9.65
N ALA A 92 39.24 -8.55 -10.29
CA ALA A 92 39.81 -8.37 -11.62
C ALA A 92 41.26 -8.84 -11.81
N PRO A 93 42.15 -8.78 -10.78
CA PRO A 93 43.49 -9.34 -10.88
C PRO A 93 43.56 -10.84 -11.17
N CYS A 94 42.47 -11.60 -10.94
CA CYS A 94 42.39 -13.01 -11.30
C CYS A 94 42.00 -13.27 -12.76
N HIS A 95 41.72 -12.22 -13.54
CA HIS A 95 41.27 -12.33 -14.93
C HIS A 95 42.28 -11.70 -15.90
N ASN A 96 42.43 -12.27 -17.08
CA ASN A 96 43.26 -11.76 -18.18
C ASN A 96 42.91 -10.30 -18.52
N THR A 97 41.60 -10.01 -18.54
CA THR A 97 41.08 -8.68 -18.86
C THR A 97 39.85 -8.33 -18.03
N PHE A 98 39.75 -7.08 -17.60
CA PHE A 98 38.52 -6.46 -17.14
C PHE A 98 37.88 -5.66 -18.28
N ARG A 99 36.59 -5.91 -18.54
CA ARG A 99 35.79 -5.17 -19.52
C ARG A 99 34.88 -4.18 -18.80
N GLY A 100 35.25 -2.90 -18.82
CA GLY A 100 34.49 -1.81 -18.21
C GLY A 100 33.88 -0.85 -19.25
N PRO A 101 33.03 0.11 -18.81
CA PRO A 101 32.42 1.11 -19.69
C PRO A 101 33.42 2.07 -20.36
N LEU A 102 34.64 2.17 -19.83
CA LEU A 102 35.71 3.01 -20.36
C LEU A 102 36.66 2.23 -21.29
N GLY A 103 36.39 0.95 -21.54
CA GLY A 103 37.20 0.06 -22.38
C GLY A 103 37.67 -1.20 -21.66
N THR A 104 38.47 -1.99 -22.37
CA THR A 104 39.05 -3.24 -21.86
C THR A 104 40.48 -2.99 -21.39
N VAL A 105 40.81 -3.41 -20.18
CA VAL A 105 42.16 -3.29 -19.60
C VAL A 105 42.68 -4.68 -19.21
N LYS A 106 43.99 -4.91 -19.37
CA LYS A 106 44.65 -6.13 -18.89
C LYS A 106 44.84 -6.01 -17.39
N THR A 107 44.36 -6.99 -16.64
CA THR A 107 44.32 -6.92 -15.17
C THR A 107 45.05 -8.05 -14.47
N TYR A 108 45.36 -9.15 -15.17
CA TYR A 108 45.95 -10.32 -14.53
C TYR A 108 47.24 -10.00 -13.78
N ASP A 109 47.25 -10.32 -12.50
CA ASP A 109 48.36 -10.18 -11.59
C ASP A 109 48.27 -11.32 -10.57
N ALA A 110 49.20 -12.27 -10.67
CA ALA A 110 49.16 -13.50 -9.87
C ALA A 110 49.25 -13.22 -8.36
N ALA A 111 50.01 -12.20 -7.94
CA ALA A 111 50.17 -11.88 -6.53
C ALA A 111 48.89 -11.25 -5.96
N LYS A 112 48.31 -10.29 -6.68
CA LYS A 112 47.03 -9.67 -6.29
C LYS A 112 45.86 -10.63 -6.39
N CYS A 113 45.88 -11.57 -7.33
CA CYS A 113 44.87 -12.61 -7.41
C CYS A 113 44.95 -13.55 -6.18
N ALA A 114 46.15 -13.94 -5.76
CA ALA A 114 46.33 -14.73 -4.56
C ALA A 114 45.84 -13.98 -3.31
N GLU A 115 46.16 -12.69 -3.18
CA GLU A 115 45.67 -11.84 -2.10
C GLU A 115 44.13 -11.74 -2.09
N ALA A 116 43.52 -11.44 -3.24
CA ALA A 116 42.07 -11.32 -3.36
C ALA A 116 41.37 -12.65 -3.08
N THR A 117 41.94 -13.78 -3.51
CA THR A 117 41.40 -15.12 -3.24
C THR A 117 41.46 -15.45 -1.76
N GLN A 118 42.59 -15.17 -1.09
CA GLN A 118 42.77 -15.45 0.33
C GLN A 118 41.83 -14.62 1.22
N ASN A 119 41.62 -13.36 0.86
CA ASN A 119 40.89 -12.40 1.70
C ASN A 119 39.45 -12.15 1.25
N TRP A 120 38.94 -12.86 0.24
CA TRP A 120 37.60 -12.61 -0.32
C TRP A 120 36.47 -12.69 0.71
N VAL A 121 36.65 -13.55 1.72
CA VAL A 121 35.68 -13.75 2.82
C VAL A 121 35.95 -12.85 4.03
N SER A 122 37.00 -12.03 4.00
CA SER A 122 37.32 -11.08 5.07
C SER A 122 36.53 -9.77 4.89
N GLU A 123 35.75 -9.42 5.89
CA GLU A 123 35.09 -8.12 5.94
C GLU A 123 36.08 -6.96 5.93
N GLU A 124 37.11 -7.03 6.79
CA GLU A 124 38.10 -5.97 6.94
C GLU A 124 38.81 -5.66 5.62
N TRP A 125 39.24 -6.72 4.91
CA TRP A 125 39.82 -6.56 3.59
C TRP A 125 38.83 -5.96 2.59
N THR A 126 37.58 -6.41 2.60
CA THR A 126 36.51 -5.91 1.70
C THR A 126 36.20 -4.44 1.95
N VAL A 127 36.10 -4.02 3.21
CA VAL A 127 35.87 -2.63 3.61
C VAL A 127 36.98 -1.72 3.08
N SER A 128 38.23 -2.19 3.14
CA SER A 128 39.40 -1.44 2.66
C SER A 128 39.42 -1.24 1.14
N GLN A 129 38.67 -2.04 0.37
CA GLN A 129 38.60 -1.90 -1.08
C GLN A 129 37.84 -0.61 -1.47
N PRO A 130 38.18 0.02 -2.62
CA PRO A 130 37.60 1.30 -3.01
C PRO A 130 36.07 1.32 -3.02
N ALA A 131 35.44 0.26 -3.55
CA ALA A 131 33.99 0.18 -3.63
C ALA A 131 33.41 -1.25 -3.59
N ALA A 132 34.10 -2.22 -2.97
CA ALA A 132 33.58 -3.59 -2.86
C ALA A 132 32.39 -3.69 -1.89
N ALA A 133 31.38 -4.48 -2.25
CA ALA A 133 30.28 -4.81 -1.34
C ALA A 133 30.58 -6.11 -0.58
N LEU A 134 30.21 -6.19 0.70
CA LEU A 134 30.32 -7.43 1.48
C LEU A 134 29.34 -8.48 0.94
N TRP A 135 28.11 -8.05 0.65
CA TRP A 135 27.08 -8.86 0.01
C TRP A 135 27.02 -8.57 -1.48
N THR A 136 27.34 -9.57 -2.29
CA THR A 136 27.63 -9.34 -3.72
C THR A 136 26.40 -9.40 -4.62
N TYR A 137 25.22 -9.78 -4.11
CA TYR A 137 24.00 -9.92 -4.90
C TYR A 137 23.69 -8.67 -5.75
N PHE A 138 23.68 -7.49 -5.11
CA PHE A 138 23.39 -6.20 -5.76
C PHE A 138 24.52 -5.68 -6.67
N THR A 139 25.67 -6.36 -6.71
CA THR A 139 26.76 -6.05 -7.65
C THR A 139 26.61 -6.81 -8.97
N ASN A 140 25.66 -7.76 -9.03
CA ASN A 140 25.52 -8.80 -10.04
C ASN A 140 26.68 -9.82 -10.08
N ASP A 141 27.68 -9.66 -9.22
CA ASP A 141 28.69 -10.66 -8.91
C ASP A 141 29.52 -11.12 -10.13
N THR A 142 29.79 -10.18 -11.05
CA THR A 142 30.36 -10.45 -12.38
C THR A 142 31.88 -10.48 -12.44
N CYS A 143 32.59 -10.36 -11.31
CA CYS A 143 34.05 -10.35 -11.26
C CYS A 143 34.57 -10.82 -9.89
N ARG A 144 34.59 -12.15 -9.70
CA ARG A 144 35.11 -12.83 -8.52
C ARG A 144 36.52 -13.36 -8.75
N PRO A 145 37.32 -13.61 -7.71
CA PRO A 145 38.53 -14.39 -7.83
C PRO A 145 38.25 -15.75 -8.50
N THR A 146 39.06 -16.14 -9.47
CA THR A 146 38.92 -17.38 -10.25
C THR A 146 40.28 -18.05 -10.43
N GLN A 147 40.26 -19.37 -10.61
CA GLN A 147 41.43 -20.16 -10.99
C GLN A 147 41.65 -20.17 -12.51
N ASN A 148 40.65 -19.76 -13.32
CA ASN A 148 40.77 -19.66 -14.77
C ASN A 148 40.81 -18.19 -15.22
N PRO A 149 42.00 -17.65 -15.56
CA PRO A 149 42.12 -16.26 -15.98
C PRO A 149 41.32 -15.89 -17.24
N SER A 150 40.82 -16.86 -18.00
CA SER A 150 40.00 -16.61 -19.19
C SER A 150 38.52 -16.35 -18.86
N ASP A 151 38.09 -16.55 -17.62
CA ASP A 151 36.71 -16.26 -17.21
C ASP A 151 36.41 -14.77 -17.37
N SER A 152 35.15 -14.43 -17.62
CA SER A 152 34.72 -13.05 -17.81
C SER A 152 34.77 -12.26 -16.50
N CYS A 153 35.28 -11.03 -16.59
CA CYS A 153 35.18 -10.03 -15.54
C CYS A 153 34.65 -8.73 -16.13
N THR A 154 33.51 -8.27 -15.60
CA THR A 154 32.89 -7.00 -16.00
C THR A 154 32.53 -6.17 -14.76
N LEU A 155 32.16 -4.91 -14.96
CA LEU A 155 31.82 -4.00 -13.87
C LEU A 155 30.57 -4.43 -13.08
N GLY A 156 29.67 -5.21 -13.68
CA GLY A 156 28.39 -5.53 -13.05
C GLY A 156 27.59 -4.26 -12.78
N TYR A 157 27.02 -4.14 -11.58
CA TYR A 157 26.29 -2.96 -11.14
C TYR A 157 27.11 -2.02 -10.25
N TYR A 158 28.44 -2.07 -10.34
CA TYR A 158 29.28 -1.09 -9.66
C TYR A 158 29.30 0.29 -10.35
N GLY A 159 29.66 1.31 -9.58
CA GLY A 159 29.95 2.65 -10.10
C GLY A 159 31.25 2.67 -10.91
N VAL A 160 31.38 3.65 -11.81
CA VAL A 160 32.50 3.76 -12.77
C VAL A 160 33.70 4.43 -12.15
N TYR A 161 33.46 5.44 -11.32
CA TYR A 161 34.49 6.22 -10.66
C TYR A 161 34.27 6.22 -9.14
N VAL A 162 35.36 6.26 -8.39
CA VAL A 162 35.36 6.35 -6.93
C VAL A 162 36.24 7.50 -6.48
N ILE A 163 35.70 8.40 -5.65
CA ILE A 163 36.48 9.39 -4.91
C ILE A 163 36.83 8.78 -3.56
N MET A 164 38.12 8.56 -3.30
CA MET A 164 38.63 8.17 -1.98
C MET A 164 38.73 9.43 -1.11
N ALA A 165 37.62 9.85 -0.52
CA ALA A 165 37.53 11.12 0.17
C ALA A 165 38.29 11.06 1.51
N THR A 166 39.22 12.00 1.69
CA THR A 166 40.06 12.14 2.89
C THR A 166 39.87 13.48 3.58
N LYS A 167 39.19 14.42 2.91
CA LYS A 167 38.79 15.73 3.43
C LYS A 167 37.42 16.10 2.90
N ALA A 168 36.76 16.99 3.63
CA ALA A 168 35.40 17.44 3.35
C ALA A 168 35.24 18.01 1.91
N GLN A 169 36.28 18.66 1.39
CA GLN A 169 36.33 19.23 0.05
C GLN A 169 36.23 18.17 -1.06
N HIS A 170 36.73 16.94 -0.85
CA HIS A 170 36.59 15.86 -1.83
C HIS A 170 35.14 15.41 -1.96
N VAL A 171 34.45 15.31 -0.83
CA VAL A 171 33.02 14.97 -0.77
C VAL A 171 32.21 16.05 -1.49
N LYS A 172 32.44 17.32 -1.14
CA LYS A 172 31.80 18.46 -1.82
C LYS A 172 32.06 18.45 -3.33
N ALA A 173 33.30 18.22 -3.76
CA ALA A 173 33.65 18.18 -5.17
C ALA A 173 32.87 17.08 -5.92
N GLY A 174 32.72 15.90 -5.32
CA GLY A 174 31.90 14.81 -5.86
C GLY A 174 30.41 15.16 -5.97
N ILE A 175 29.83 15.75 -4.92
CA ILE A 175 28.42 16.17 -4.90
C ILE A 175 28.15 17.23 -5.97
N ASP A 176 28.97 18.29 -5.99
CA ASP A 176 28.83 19.38 -6.96
C ASP A 176 29.01 18.87 -8.39
N PHE A 177 29.98 17.98 -8.63
CA PHE A 177 30.20 17.41 -9.95
C PHE A 177 29.04 16.52 -10.41
N ALA A 178 28.51 15.68 -9.54
CA ALA A 178 27.37 14.83 -9.87
C ALA A 178 26.11 15.67 -10.15
N ARG A 179 25.83 16.70 -9.33
CA ARG A 179 24.72 17.63 -9.53
C ARG A 179 24.83 18.40 -10.86
N ARG A 180 26.00 18.97 -11.16
CA ARG A 180 26.27 19.75 -12.39
C ARG A 180 26.31 18.93 -13.68
N ASN A 181 26.36 17.60 -13.58
CA ASN A 181 26.38 16.72 -14.75
C ASN A 181 25.27 15.66 -14.72
N ASN A 182 24.29 15.81 -13.82
CA ASN A 182 23.15 14.90 -13.65
C ASN A 182 23.57 13.41 -13.55
N LEU A 183 24.61 13.12 -12.77
CA LEU A 183 25.10 11.76 -12.55
C LEU A 183 24.35 11.08 -11.39
N ARG A 184 24.26 9.74 -11.44
CA ARG A 184 23.91 8.95 -10.24
C ARG A 184 25.08 9.05 -9.26
N LEU A 185 24.81 9.54 -8.06
CA LEU A 185 25.79 9.64 -6.98
C LEU A 185 25.50 8.58 -5.92
N ILE A 186 26.53 7.84 -5.52
CA ILE A 186 26.46 6.84 -4.45
C ILE A 186 27.42 7.25 -3.34
N VAL A 187 26.95 7.16 -2.10
CA VAL A 187 27.77 7.40 -0.92
C VAL A 187 28.05 6.05 -0.29
N ARG A 188 29.33 5.75 -0.15
CA ARG A 188 29.81 4.50 0.44
C ARG A 188 30.61 4.80 1.70
N ASN A 189 30.34 4.04 2.74
CA ASN A 189 31.23 3.92 3.89
C ASN A 189 31.97 2.57 3.83
N THR A 190 31.37 1.51 4.35
CA THR A 190 32.03 0.19 4.49
C THR A 190 31.60 -0.86 3.47
N GLY A 191 30.41 -0.74 2.89
CA GLY A 191 29.86 -1.74 1.95
C GLY A 191 29.01 -2.83 2.57
N HIS A 192 28.67 -2.65 3.84
CA HIS A 192 27.82 -3.54 4.62
C HIS A 192 26.37 -3.61 4.15
N ASP A 193 25.91 -2.63 3.38
CA ASP A 193 24.50 -2.49 3.03
C ASP A 193 23.95 -3.74 2.32
N PHE A 194 23.07 -4.48 3.00
CA PHE A 194 22.44 -5.72 2.50
C PHE A 194 21.62 -5.51 1.23
N ILE A 195 21.11 -4.29 1.01
CA ILE A 195 20.11 -3.98 -0.02
C ILE A 195 20.63 -3.12 -1.16
N GLY A 196 21.95 -3.04 -1.33
CA GLY A 196 22.59 -2.46 -2.52
C GLY A 196 22.62 -0.93 -2.62
N ARG A 197 22.27 -0.20 -1.56
CA ARG A 197 22.24 1.29 -1.52
C ARG A 197 23.64 1.91 -1.54
N SER A 198 24.69 1.12 -1.29
CA SER A 198 26.09 1.55 -1.37
C SER A 198 26.78 1.22 -2.70
N THR A 199 26.02 0.77 -3.71
CA THR A 199 26.48 0.51 -5.07
C THR A 199 25.45 0.98 -6.11
N GLY A 200 25.81 0.96 -7.39
CA GLY A 200 24.91 1.37 -8.46
C GLY A 200 25.62 1.52 -9.80
N TYR A 201 25.04 0.91 -10.84
CA TYR A 201 25.61 0.95 -12.18
C TYR A 201 25.82 2.39 -12.65
N GLY A 202 26.94 2.66 -13.31
CA GLY A 202 27.18 3.94 -13.98
C GLY A 202 27.40 5.13 -13.04
N ALA A 203 27.44 4.91 -11.72
CA ALA A 203 27.50 5.98 -10.73
C ALA A 203 28.92 6.55 -10.53
N LEU A 204 28.98 7.75 -9.97
CA LEU A 204 30.13 8.25 -9.22
C LEU A 204 29.95 7.85 -7.75
N ILE A 205 30.95 7.19 -7.17
CA ILE A 205 30.95 6.79 -5.75
C ILE A 205 31.82 7.76 -4.96
N ILE A 206 31.33 8.23 -3.81
CA ILE A 206 32.16 8.89 -2.79
C ILE A 206 32.37 7.88 -1.66
N ASN A 207 33.62 7.46 -1.47
CA ASN A 207 34.01 6.62 -0.34
C ASN A 207 34.43 7.54 0.83
N THR A 208 33.73 7.40 1.96
CA THR A 208 33.92 8.18 3.20
C THR A 208 34.68 7.41 4.29
N HIS A 209 35.17 6.21 3.99
CA HIS A 209 35.84 5.35 4.96
C HIS A 209 37.13 5.95 5.53
N SER A 210 37.82 6.85 4.82
CA SER A 210 39.07 7.43 5.35
C SER A 210 38.88 8.44 6.48
N PHE A 211 37.65 8.83 6.84
CA PHE A 211 37.36 9.73 7.96
C PHE A 211 37.40 8.95 9.29
N GLN A 212 38.60 8.73 9.83
CA GLN A 212 38.87 7.87 10.99
C GLN A 212 39.14 8.65 12.30
N GLN A 213 38.84 9.96 12.34
CA GLN A 213 39.11 10.76 13.55
C GLN A 213 38.23 10.34 14.73
N ILE A 214 38.77 10.36 15.95
CA ILE A 214 38.05 10.09 17.21
C ILE A 214 38.50 11.13 18.25
N ASP A 215 37.59 12.03 18.60
CA ASP A 215 37.84 13.12 19.54
C ASP A 215 36.89 13.01 20.74
N TRP A 216 37.43 12.72 21.92
CA TRP A 216 36.65 12.53 23.14
C TRP A 216 36.38 13.84 23.87
N ILE A 217 35.21 13.92 24.49
CA ILE A 217 34.70 15.11 25.17
C ILE A 217 34.21 14.69 26.56
N ASP A 218 34.88 15.13 27.63
CA ASP A 218 34.51 14.70 28.99
C ASP A 218 33.17 15.28 29.46
N ALA A 219 32.84 16.50 29.04
CA ALA A 219 31.56 17.14 29.31
C ALA A 219 31.09 17.93 28.08
N TYR A 220 30.00 17.47 27.45
CA TYR A 220 29.46 18.10 26.26
C TYR A 220 28.84 19.47 26.58
N GLY A 221 29.40 20.53 25.99
CA GLY A 221 28.94 21.92 26.16
C GLY A 221 28.02 22.45 25.06
N GLY A 222 27.64 21.61 24.08
CA GLY A 222 26.88 22.05 22.91
C GLY A 222 25.36 22.20 23.14
N PRO A 223 24.59 22.44 22.06
CA PRO A 223 23.13 22.56 22.08
C PRO A 223 22.40 21.38 22.76
N GLY A 224 21.23 21.65 23.34
CA GLY A 224 20.40 20.68 24.04
C GLY A 224 20.60 20.65 25.55
N THR A 225 20.01 19.65 26.23
CA THR A 225 20.03 19.52 27.70
C THR A 225 21.12 18.57 28.21
N TYR A 226 21.71 17.73 27.35
CA TYR A 226 22.74 16.77 27.74
C TYR A 226 24.06 17.45 28.08
N ARG A 227 24.69 17.07 29.20
CA ARG A 227 25.98 17.62 29.67
C ARG A 227 27.00 16.56 30.09
N GLY A 228 26.75 15.29 29.75
CA GLY A 228 27.66 14.18 30.06
C GLY A 228 28.80 14.04 29.04
N GLY A 229 29.55 12.94 29.15
CA GLY A 229 30.63 12.61 28.21
C GLY A 229 30.12 12.32 26.79
N ALA A 230 30.89 12.72 25.80
CA ALA A 230 30.59 12.50 24.40
C ALA A 230 31.86 12.16 23.61
N VAL A 231 31.69 11.75 22.36
CA VAL A 231 32.77 11.54 21.41
C VAL A 231 32.33 12.02 20.03
N THR A 232 33.22 12.72 19.34
CA THR A 232 33.08 13.06 17.92
C THR A 232 33.88 12.05 17.12
N ILE A 233 33.21 11.35 16.20
CA ILE A 233 33.85 10.36 15.33
C ILE A 233 33.66 10.75 13.86
N GLY A 234 34.69 10.53 13.05
CA GLY A 234 34.63 10.67 11.60
C GLY A 234 33.69 9.63 10.97
N ALA A 235 33.20 9.93 9.76
CA ALA A 235 32.21 9.11 9.07
C ALA A 235 32.64 7.64 8.86
N GLY A 236 33.95 7.40 8.75
CA GLY A 236 34.53 6.09 8.47
C GLY A 236 34.76 5.20 9.70
N VAL A 237 34.66 5.74 10.93
CA VAL A 237 34.97 5.00 12.15
C VAL A 237 34.03 3.80 12.31
N GLN A 238 34.63 2.63 12.49
CA GLN A 238 33.94 1.35 12.66
C GLN A 238 33.71 1.00 14.13
N GLY A 239 32.78 0.10 14.41
CA GLY A 239 32.43 -0.36 15.76
C GLY A 239 33.62 -0.84 16.56
N GLN A 240 34.42 -1.76 16.02
CA GLN A 240 35.61 -2.28 16.71
C GLN A 240 36.62 -1.18 17.08
N THR A 241 36.81 -0.22 16.18
CA THR A 241 37.78 0.86 16.35
C THR A 241 37.38 1.78 17.49
N ILE A 242 36.10 2.17 17.57
CA ILE A 242 35.62 3.05 18.64
C ILE A 242 35.51 2.32 19.98
N LEU A 243 35.14 1.04 19.99
CA LEU A 243 35.09 0.24 21.21
C LEU A 243 36.49 0.02 21.79
N ALA A 244 37.48 -0.32 20.97
CA ALA A 244 38.88 -0.46 21.40
C ALA A 244 39.45 0.88 21.91
N ALA A 245 39.20 1.98 21.20
CA ALA A 245 39.63 3.32 21.62
C ALA A 245 38.97 3.75 22.94
N GLY A 246 37.71 3.39 23.16
CA GLY A 246 36.97 3.67 24.39
C GLY A 246 37.47 2.85 25.58
N HIS A 247 37.75 1.55 25.38
CA HIS A 247 38.33 0.67 26.38
C HIS A 247 39.72 1.13 26.85
N ALA A 248 40.53 1.69 25.94
CA ALA A 248 41.85 2.22 26.27
C ALA A 248 41.83 3.51 27.13
N ARG A 249 40.65 4.11 27.36
CA ARG A 249 40.53 5.31 28.21
C ARG A 249 40.58 4.97 29.69
N ASN A 250 40.85 5.99 30.51
CA ASN A 250 40.77 5.91 31.95
C ASN A 250 39.91 7.07 32.50
N PRO A 251 38.66 6.81 32.95
CA PRO A 251 37.98 5.49 32.95
C PRO A 251 37.60 5.02 31.53
N PRO A 252 37.40 3.70 31.33
CA PRO A 252 37.01 3.17 30.04
C PRO A 252 35.58 3.60 29.68
N LEU A 253 35.37 3.91 28.41
CA LEU A 253 34.10 4.39 27.88
C LEU A 253 33.62 3.52 26.71
N VAL A 254 32.32 3.55 26.48
CA VAL A 254 31.64 2.83 25.40
C VAL A 254 30.59 3.73 24.73
N VAL A 255 30.27 3.42 23.48
CA VAL A 255 29.16 4.01 22.73
C VAL A 255 28.21 2.92 22.26
N VAL A 256 26.98 3.28 21.89
CA VAL A 256 26.03 2.31 21.32
C VAL A 256 26.45 1.97 19.89
N THR A 257 27.05 0.78 19.71
CA THR A 257 27.43 0.18 18.42
C THR A 257 26.55 -1.03 18.09
N GLY A 258 26.71 -1.59 16.89
CA GLY A 258 26.15 -2.88 16.51
C GLY A 258 27.01 -4.05 16.97
N GLU A 259 26.55 -5.25 16.67
CA GLU A 259 27.26 -6.51 16.84
C GLU A 259 28.42 -6.67 15.85
N CYS A 260 28.23 -6.34 14.57
CA CYS A 260 29.25 -6.53 13.54
C CYS A 260 30.45 -5.54 13.69
N PRO A 261 31.69 -6.03 13.92
CA PRO A 261 32.87 -5.20 14.23
C PRO A 261 33.21 -4.15 13.16
N THR A 262 33.00 -4.50 11.90
CA THR A 262 33.43 -3.70 10.74
C THR A 262 32.36 -2.73 10.24
N VAL A 263 31.20 -2.62 10.89
CA VAL A 263 30.14 -1.66 10.53
C VAL A 263 30.58 -0.22 10.84
N GLY A 264 30.39 0.68 9.87
CA GLY A 264 30.69 2.10 10.02
C GLY A 264 29.58 2.85 10.76
N ILE A 265 29.87 3.29 11.98
CA ILE A 265 28.87 3.77 12.96
C ILE A 265 28.11 5.00 12.45
N ALA A 266 28.83 5.99 11.95
CA ALA A 266 28.26 7.25 11.47
C ALA A 266 27.55 7.16 10.10
N GLY A 267 27.62 5.99 9.45
CA GLY A 267 27.06 5.76 8.12
C GLY A 267 25.59 5.36 8.15
N GLY A 268 25.26 4.30 7.41
CA GLY A 268 23.90 3.76 7.34
C GLY A 268 23.39 3.23 8.68
N PHE A 269 24.29 2.84 9.59
CA PHE A 269 23.95 2.34 10.92
C PHE A 269 23.13 3.36 11.72
N ILE A 270 23.70 4.52 12.07
CA ILE A 270 22.96 5.60 12.75
C ILE A 270 21.80 6.13 11.88
N GLN A 271 21.99 6.28 10.57
CA GLN A 271 20.95 6.82 9.69
C GLN A 271 19.72 5.91 9.60
N GLY A 272 19.85 4.59 9.79
CA GLY A 272 18.70 3.67 9.87
C GLY A 272 18.18 3.45 11.28
N GLY A 273 18.98 3.72 12.31
CA GLY A 273 18.66 3.57 13.73
C GLY A 273 19.87 3.07 14.51
N GLY A 274 20.34 1.87 14.18
CA GLY A 274 21.52 1.24 14.78
C GLY A 274 21.21 0.52 16.08
N HIS A 275 20.88 -0.77 15.99
CA HIS A 275 20.67 -1.66 17.14
C HIS A 275 21.97 -2.38 17.52
N GLY A 276 22.01 -2.97 18.71
CA GLY A 276 23.14 -3.74 19.23
C GLY A 276 23.03 -3.96 20.75
N PRO A 277 24.11 -4.46 21.41
CA PRO A 277 24.04 -4.94 22.79
C PRO A 277 23.58 -3.91 23.83
N TRP A 278 23.88 -2.63 23.59
CA TRP A 278 23.50 -1.53 24.50
C TRP A 278 22.09 -0.98 24.24
N THR A 279 21.40 -1.44 23.19
CA THR A 279 20.15 -0.85 22.72
C THR A 279 19.05 -0.93 23.75
N THR A 280 18.90 -2.06 24.46
CA THR A 280 17.90 -2.19 25.53
C THR A 280 18.10 -1.14 26.63
N LEU A 281 19.35 -0.81 26.95
CA LEU A 281 19.68 0.10 28.05
C LEU A 281 19.71 1.58 27.66
N LYS A 282 20.04 1.90 26.40
CA LYS A 282 20.34 3.27 25.94
C LYS A 282 19.54 3.72 24.72
N GLY A 283 18.60 2.91 24.24
CA GLY A 283 17.91 3.14 22.97
C GLY A 283 18.82 2.89 21.77
N PHE A 284 18.36 3.24 20.57
CA PHE A 284 19.15 3.09 19.35
C PHE A 284 20.39 3.98 19.36
N SER A 285 21.40 3.64 18.55
CA SER A 285 22.56 4.50 18.34
C SER A 285 22.14 5.91 17.89
N ALA A 286 21.11 6.00 17.02
CA ALA A 286 20.48 7.24 16.62
C ALA A 286 19.96 8.10 17.79
N ASP A 287 19.44 7.52 18.88
CA ASP A 287 18.95 8.28 20.05
C ASP A 287 20.09 8.91 20.88
N ASN A 288 21.32 8.48 20.61
CA ASN A 288 22.52 8.91 21.33
C ASN A 288 23.32 9.97 20.58
N VAL A 289 22.88 10.39 19.38
CA VAL A 289 23.52 11.45 18.61
C VAL A 289 23.16 12.83 19.14
N LEU A 290 24.17 13.70 19.17
CA LEU A 290 24.11 15.09 19.63
C LEU A 290 24.32 16.10 18.49
N VAL A 291 25.22 15.79 17.53
CA VAL A 291 25.57 16.67 16.41
C VAL A 291 25.94 15.86 15.18
N PHE A 292 25.58 16.31 13.98
CA PHE A 292 26.20 15.91 12.72
C PHE A 292 26.91 17.08 12.07
N GLU A 293 28.07 16.83 11.49
CA GLU A 293 28.68 17.67 10.46
C GLU A 293 28.47 16.97 9.12
N ALA A 294 27.85 17.66 8.16
CA ALA A 294 27.42 17.06 6.90
C ALA A 294 27.52 18.02 5.71
N ILE A 295 27.39 17.47 4.51
CA ILE A 295 27.30 18.21 3.25
C ILE A 295 25.97 17.89 2.56
N THR A 296 25.17 18.92 2.30
CA THR A 296 23.85 18.78 1.66
C THR A 296 23.96 18.48 0.16
N ALA A 297 22.84 18.15 -0.50
CA ALA A 297 22.80 17.95 -1.95
C ALA A 297 23.14 19.23 -2.76
N SER A 298 22.93 20.41 -2.19
CA SER A 298 23.38 21.69 -2.76
C SER A 298 24.87 21.96 -2.52
N GLY A 299 25.58 21.06 -1.84
CA GLY A 299 27.01 21.14 -1.59
C GLY A 299 27.38 22.11 -0.46
N GLN A 300 26.44 22.45 0.43
CA GLN A 300 26.69 23.32 1.58
C GLN A 300 27.18 22.49 2.77
N TYR A 301 28.19 23.01 3.49
CA TYR A 301 28.59 22.46 4.79
C TYR A 301 27.60 22.89 5.85
N VAL A 302 27.07 21.94 6.61
CA VAL A 302 26.06 22.20 7.63
C VAL A 302 26.36 21.44 8.91
N THR A 303 26.13 22.11 10.04
CA THR A 303 26.01 21.49 11.36
C THR A 303 24.52 21.23 11.61
N ALA A 304 24.17 19.99 11.95
CA ALA A 304 22.80 19.60 12.32
C ALA A 304 22.76 19.13 13.78
N ASN A 305 21.99 19.82 14.62
CA ASN A 305 21.76 19.53 16.04
C ASN A 305 20.41 20.09 16.49
N GLU A 306 20.07 19.98 17.79
CA GLU A 306 18.78 20.46 18.33
C GLU A 306 18.50 21.97 18.14
N LYS A 307 19.51 22.80 17.83
CA LYS A 307 19.34 24.25 17.63
C LYS A 307 19.62 24.71 16.20
N GLN A 308 20.42 23.96 15.43
CA GLN A 308 20.83 24.32 14.07
C GLN A 308 20.41 23.20 13.13
N ASN A 309 19.60 23.52 12.11
CA ASN A 309 19.00 22.54 11.20
C ASN A 309 18.34 21.35 11.95
N PRO A 310 17.44 21.60 12.91
CA PRO A 310 16.88 20.56 13.78
C PRO A 310 16.06 19.51 13.03
N ASP A 311 15.47 19.91 11.90
CA ASP A 311 14.74 19.03 11.00
C ASP A 311 15.68 18.05 10.26
N LEU A 312 16.81 18.53 9.74
CA LEU A 312 17.86 17.68 9.17
C LEU A 312 18.47 16.78 10.24
N PHE A 313 18.70 17.30 11.44
CA PHE A 313 19.20 16.53 12.58
C PHE A 313 18.28 15.35 12.90
N TRP A 314 16.98 15.59 12.98
CA TRP A 314 15.99 14.54 13.21
C TRP A 314 15.95 13.52 12.06
N ALA A 315 15.99 13.98 10.80
CA ALA A 315 15.98 13.10 9.63
C ALA A 315 17.22 12.20 9.53
N LEU A 316 18.41 12.71 9.88
CA LEU A 316 19.65 11.93 9.90
C LEU A 316 19.69 10.90 11.05
N LYS A 317 18.82 11.04 12.07
CA LYS A 317 18.64 10.06 13.14
C LYS A 317 17.54 9.07 12.76
N GLY A 318 17.85 8.01 12.02
CA GLY A 318 16.88 6.94 11.72
C GLY A 318 15.98 7.15 10.48
N GLY A 319 16.14 8.24 9.74
CA GLY A 319 15.35 8.52 8.52
C GLY A 319 15.78 7.76 7.26
N GLY A 320 16.80 6.91 7.36
CA GLY A 320 17.36 6.11 6.28
C GLY A 320 18.63 6.71 5.66
N PRO A 321 19.58 5.87 5.20
CA PRO A 321 20.80 6.34 4.55
C PRO A 321 20.54 7.01 3.19
N ALA A 322 21.57 7.68 2.66
CA ALA A 322 21.63 8.14 1.27
C ALA A 322 20.45 9.02 0.81
N SER A 323 19.90 9.82 1.74
CA SER A 323 18.65 10.56 1.51
C SER A 323 18.77 12.08 1.68
N PHE A 324 19.49 12.55 2.70
CA PHE A 324 19.42 13.96 3.11
C PHE A 324 20.74 14.72 2.95
N ALA A 325 21.86 14.11 3.35
CA ALA A 325 23.18 14.72 3.31
C ALA A 325 24.28 13.65 3.39
N VAL A 326 25.53 14.01 3.06
CA VAL A 326 26.71 13.18 3.30
C VAL A 326 27.33 13.56 4.65
N ILE A 327 27.29 12.64 5.60
CA ILE A 327 27.88 12.82 6.94
C ILE A 327 29.41 12.80 6.83
N LEU A 328 30.06 13.74 7.51
CA LEU A 328 31.52 13.83 7.66
C LEU A 328 31.97 13.38 9.05
N SER A 329 31.22 13.75 10.08
CA SER A 329 31.41 13.32 11.46
C SER A 329 30.12 13.39 12.26
N VAL A 330 30.06 12.61 13.34
CA VAL A 330 28.95 12.59 14.29
C VAL A 330 29.48 12.74 15.70
N THR A 331 28.82 13.55 16.53
CA THR A 331 29.06 13.61 17.97
C THR A 331 27.97 12.83 18.69
N MET A 332 28.34 11.87 19.54
CA MET A 332 27.40 11.02 20.26
C MET A 332 27.76 10.84 21.73
N LYS A 333 26.76 10.51 22.55
CA LYS A 333 26.92 10.26 23.99
C LYS A 333 27.82 9.05 24.23
N THR A 334 28.62 9.14 25.28
CA THR A 334 29.45 8.03 25.78
C THR A 334 28.96 7.57 27.15
N PHE A 335 29.19 6.31 27.46
CA PHE A 335 28.81 5.70 28.73
C PHE A 335 30.04 5.06 29.38
N PRO A 336 30.08 4.93 30.71
CA PRO A 336 31.08 4.10 31.37
C PRO A 336 31.01 2.66 30.86
N ASP A 337 32.17 2.09 30.53
CA ASP A 337 32.26 0.64 30.28
C ASP A 337 32.24 -0.09 31.64
N ILE A 338 31.34 -1.06 31.79
CA ILE A 338 31.05 -1.69 33.08
C ILE A 338 31.13 -3.22 33.00
N PRO A 339 31.37 -3.91 34.14
CA PRO A 339 31.37 -5.37 34.19
C PRO A 339 30.09 -5.96 33.61
N SER A 340 30.26 -7.04 32.86
CA SER A 340 29.17 -7.68 32.10
C SER A 340 29.28 -9.20 32.19
N ALA A 341 28.17 -9.90 31.99
CA ALA A 341 28.15 -11.35 31.88
C ALA A 341 27.60 -11.77 30.51
N GLY A 342 28.16 -12.84 29.95
CA GLY A 342 27.72 -13.41 28.69
C GLY A 342 27.36 -14.87 28.84
N ALA A 343 26.36 -15.34 28.09
CA ALA A 343 26.00 -16.75 28.02
C ALA A 343 25.82 -17.23 26.58
N THR A 344 26.01 -18.53 26.36
CA THR A 344 25.83 -19.20 25.08
C THR A 344 24.89 -20.37 25.24
N PHE A 345 24.04 -20.61 24.25
CA PHE A 345 23.06 -21.68 24.23
C PHE A 345 22.98 -22.32 22.84
N TYR A 346 22.91 -23.65 22.78
CA TYR A 346 22.85 -24.38 21.52
C TYR A 346 21.89 -25.57 21.59
N ILE A 347 21.16 -25.79 20.50
CA ILE A 347 20.49 -27.04 20.17
C ILE A 347 20.81 -27.37 18.71
N ASN A 348 21.42 -28.51 18.44
CA ASN A 348 21.77 -28.94 17.07
C ASN A 348 21.66 -30.47 16.91
N THR A 349 22.11 -30.99 15.76
CA THR A 349 22.07 -32.42 15.42
C THR A 349 22.90 -33.34 16.31
N THR A 350 23.88 -32.83 17.08
CA THR A 350 24.60 -33.65 18.07
C THR A 350 23.80 -33.87 19.35
N HIS A 351 22.78 -33.04 19.57
CA HIS A 351 21.88 -33.10 20.72
C HIS A 351 20.61 -33.88 20.39
N THR A 352 19.98 -33.58 19.25
CA THR A 352 18.79 -34.29 18.77
C THR A 352 18.72 -34.31 17.25
N THR A 353 18.28 -35.43 16.68
CA THR A 353 17.91 -35.55 15.27
C THR A 353 16.40 -35.56 15.05
N ASP A 354 15.62 -35.48 16.14
CA ASP A 354 14.17 -35.39 16.10
C ASP A 354 13.75 -33.92 15.89
N ALA A 355 13.08 -33.67 14.77
CA ALA A 355 12.65 -32.33 14.37
C ALA A 355 11.59 -31.74 15.31
N ASP A 356 10.72 -32.57 15.89
CA ASP A 356 9.67 -32.10 16.80
C ASP A 356 10.28 -31.66 18.14
N VAL A 357 11.28 -32.40 18.63
CA VAL A 357 12.05 -32.02 19.83
C VAL A 357 12.79 -30.70 19.59
N TRP A 358 13.43 -30.55 18.43
CA TRP A 358 14.14 -29.32 18.08
C TRP A 358 13.21 -28.10 17.94
N TRP A 359 12.05 -28.26 17.30
CA TRP A 359 11.06 -27.19 17.19
C TRP A 359 10.41 -26.84 18.53
N ASN A 360 10.17 -27.81 19.41
CA ASN A 360 9.70 -27.54 20.78
C ASN A 360 10.74 -26.74 21.58
N GLY A 361 12.02 -27.05 21.41
CA GLY A 361 13.13 -26.26 21.97
C GLY A 361 13.14 -24.82 21.45
N THR A 362 13.01 -24.65 20.13
CA THR A 362 12.97 -23.33 19.48
C THR A 362 11.76 -22.51 19.91
N ALA A 363 10.58 -23.12 19.97
CA ALA A 363 9.36 -22.49 20.44
C ALA A 363 9.46 -22.06 21.90
N THR A 364 10.07 -22.90 22.75
CA THR A 364 10.32 -22.59 24.16
C THR A 364 11.30 -21.42 24.29
N PHE A 365 12.41 -21.42 23.53
CA PHE A 365 13.36 -20.29 23.51
C PHE A 365 12.67 -18.96 23.16
N HIS A 366 11.93 -18.92 22.06
CA HIS A 366 11.29 -17.68 21.61
C HIS A 366 10.16 -17.21 22.55
N LYS A 367 9.43 -18.13 23.18
CA LYS A 367 8.41 -17.81 24.20
C LYS A 367 9.00 -17.01 25.37
N TRP A 368 10.26 -17.27 25.75
CA TRP A 368 10.94 -16.59 26.84
C TRP A 368 11.56 -15.24 26.43
N SER A 369 11.47 -14.84 25.16
CA SER A 369 12.09 -13.62 24.64
C SER A 369 11.67 -12.34 25.38
N ASN A 370 10.37 -12.18 25.72
CA ASN A 370 9.89 -11.03 26.50
C ASN A 370 10.61 -10.94 27.85
N HIS A 371 10.71 -12.06 28.57
CA HIS A 371 11.38 -12.11 29.86
C HIS A 371 12.86 -11.75 29.77
N PHE A 372 13.54 -12.14 28.69
CA PHE A 372 14.94 -11.76 28.48
C PHE A 372 15.10 -10.24 28.32
N VAL A 373 14.32 -9.62 27.44
CA VAL A 373 14.44 -8.18 27.17
C VAL A 373 13.93 -7.33 28.33
N ASP A 374 12.91 -7.78 29.06
CA ASP A 374 12.39 -7.12 30.28
C ASP A 374 13.43 -7.10 31.41
N ASN A 375 14.34 -8.08 31.42
CA ASN A 375 15.48 -8.14 32.35
C ASN A 375 16.71 -7.38 31.86
N GLY A 376 16.59 -6.61 30.76
CA GLY A 376 17.65 -5.77 30.22
C GLY A 376 18.69 -6.54 29.40
N LEU A 377 18.35 -7.72 28.89
CA LEU A 377 19.25 -8.51 28.06
C LEU A 377 19.21 -8.05 26.58
N TYR A 378 20.30 -8.33 25.89
CA TYR A 378 20.35 -8.42 24.42
C TYR A 378 20.71 -9.87 24.06
N VAL A 379 20.06 -10.46 23.07
CA VAL A 379 20.36 -11.82 22.62
C VAL A 379 20.51 -11.84 21.11
N TYR A 380 21.64 -12.34 20.63
CA TYR A 380 21.85 -12.68 19.22
C TYR A 380 21.63 -14.18 19.03
N PHE A 381 20.78 -14.57 18.09
CA PHE A 381 20.55 -15.96 17.76
C PHE A 381 20.48 -16.22 16.26
N GLU A 382 20.88 -17.43 15.87
CA GLU A 382 20.86 -17.91 14.50
C GLU A 382 20.01 -19.18 14.44
N LEU A 383 19.21 -19.28 13.38
CA LEU A 383 18.36 -20.41 13.12
C LEU A 383 18.61 -20.92 11.70
N SER A 384 18.98 -22.19 11.62
CA SER A 384 19.04 -22.97 10.37
C SER A 384 18.32 -24.31 10.59
N PRO A 385 18.03 -25.09 9.54
CA PRO A 385 17.42 -26.39 9.71
C PRO A 385 18.20 -27.24 10.74
N MET A 386 17.51 -27.69 11.80
CA MET A 386 18.07 -28.50 12.89
C MET A 386 19.21 -27.84 13.69
N SER A 387 19.31 -26.51 13.70
CA SER A 387 20.28 -25.78 14.51
C SER A 387 19.71 -24.46 15.02
N LEU A 388 19.65 -24.31 16.34
CA LEU A 388 19.40 -23.06 17.05
C LEU A 388 20.64 -22.74 17.87
N ARG A 389 21.23 -21.57 17.61
CA ARG A 389 22.39 -21.07 18.33
C ARG A 389 22.06 -19.68 18.87
N ALA A 390 22.06 -19.49 20.19
CA ALA A 390 21.99 -18.17 20.80
C ALA A 390 23.34 -17.84 21.47
N ARG A 391 24.13 -17.02 20.79
CA ARG A 391 25.46 -16.60 21.24
C ARG A 391 25.76 -15.19 20.73
N PRO A 392 25.85 -14.18 21.61
CA PRO A 392 25.64 -14.22 23.06
C PRO A 392 24.24 -13.84 23.53
N PHE A 393 23.87 -14.33 24.72
CA PHE A 393 23.07 -13.55 25.67
C PHE A 393 23.99 -12.55 26.36
N VAL A 394 23.63 -11.28 26.39
CA VAL A 394 24.43 -10.20 26.97
C VAL A 394 23.71 -9.59 28.16
N GLY A 395 24.35 -9.67 29.33
CA GLY A 395 23.92 -9.02 30.57
C GLY A 395 24.88 -7.90 31.00
N ILE A 396 24.71 -6.70 30.45
CA ILE A 396 25.52 -5.53 30.83
C ILE A 396 25.18 -5.11 32.26
N GLY A 397 26.21 -4.91 33.10
CA GLY A 397 26.02 -4.59 34.51
C GLY A 397 25.52 -5.75 35.37
N LYS A 398 25.57 -6.99 34.87
CA LYS A 398 25.18 -8.20 35.58
C LYS A 398 26.39 -9.12 35.81
N THR A 399 26.37 -9.85 36.92
CA THR A 399 27.27 -11.01 37.12
C THR A 399 26.69 -12.27 36.46
N SER A 400 27.53 -13.27 36.27
CA SER A 400 27.11 -14.60 35.77
C SER A 400 26.03 -15.21 36.65
N ALA A 401 26.07 -15.03 37.97
CA ALA A 401 25.02 -15.50 38.88
C ALA A 401 23.68 -14.77 38.64
N GLN A 402 23.70 -13.46 38.43
CA GLN A 402 22.49 -12.69 38.12
C GLN A 402 21.94 -13.05 36.74
N LEU A 403 22.79 -13.14 35.72
CA LEU A 403 22.37 -13.57 34.39
C LEU A 403 21.83 -15.01 34.42
N ARG A 404 22.47 -15.92 35.16
CA ARG A 404 21.97 -17.28 35.40
C ARG A 404 20.57 -17.26 36.00
N SER A 405 20.32 -16.41 37.00
CA SER A 405 18.99 -16.33 37.63
C SER A 405 17.89 -15.90 36.65
N VAL A 406 18.21 -15.05 35.66
CA VAL A 406 17.27 -14.66 34.61
C VAL A 406 16.99 -15.81 33.65
N LEU A 407 18.02 -16.59 33.27
CA LEU A 407 17.91 -17.66 32.28
C LEU A 407 17.44 -19.00 32.87
N GLN A 408 17.57 -19.21 34.18
CA GLN A 408 17.29 -20.50 34.80
C GLN A 408 15.85 -21.02 34.56
N PRO A 409 14.79 -20.20 34.67
CA PRO A 409 13.42 -20.68 34.41
C PRO A 409 13.23 -21.25 32.99
N PHE A 410 13.86 -20.63 32.00
CA PHE A 410 13.87 -21.11 30.61
C PHE A 410 14.60 -22.45 30.50
N LEU A 411 15.77 -22.59 31.12
CA LEU A 411 16.55 -23.82 31.09
C LEU A 411 15.83 -24.97 31.83
N ASP A 412 15.13 -24.66 32.91
CA ASP A 412 14.31 -25.62 33.65
C ASP A 412 13.11 -26.10 32.80
N GLU A 413 12.45 -25.20 32.06
CA GLU A 413 11.35 -25.58 31.16
C GLU A 413 11.83 -26.49 30.02
N LEU A 414 13.02 -26.23 29.45
CA LEU A 414 13.63 -27.12 28.44
C LEU A 414 13.93 -28.51 29.01
N ALA A 415 14.54 -28.56 30.20
CA ALA A 415 14.84 -29.83 30.88
C ALA A 415 13.57 -30.62 31.21
N ALA A 416 12.51 -29.94 31.66
CA ALA A 416 11.21 -30.57 31.94
C ALA A 416 10.49 -31.10 30.69
N LYS A 417 10.84 -30.60 29.50
CA LYS A 417 10.35 -31.04 28.19
C LYS A 417 11.26 -32.07 27.53
N ASP A 418 12.29 -32.56 28.23
CA ASP A 418 13.32 -33.47 27.70
C ASP A 418 14.03 -32.95 26.44
N VAL A 419 14.17 -31.62 26.30
CA VAL A 419 14.90 -31.01 25.19
C VAL A 419 16.39 -30.94 25.54
N PRO A 420 17.28 -31.63 24.81
CA PRO A 420 18.72 -31.56 25.06
C PRO A 420 19.31 -30.23 24.57
N PHE A 421 20.19 -29.63 25.35
CA PHE A 421 20.85 -28.37 25.01
C PHE A 421 22.26 -28.28 25.62
N GLU A 422 23.08 -27.42 25.03
CA GLU A 422 24.35 -26.98 25.60
C GLU A 422 24.21 -25.54 26.12
N PHE A 423 24.75 -25.25 27.31
CA PHE A 423 24.72 -23.92 27.90
C PHE A 423 26.02 -23.60 28.63
N ALA A 424 26.58 -22.41 28.39
CA ALA A 424 27.72 -21.88 29.11
C ALA A 424 27.51 -20.41 29.51
N ILE A 425 28.17 -19.97 30.58
CA ILE A 425 28.07 -18.61 31.11
C ILE A 425 29.41 -18.14 31.68
N LYS A 426 29.74 -16.87 31.49
CA LYS A 426 31.04 -16.29 31.86
C LYS A 426 30.90 -14.82 32.28
N ASP A 427 31.71 -14.41 33.27
CA ASP A 427 31.88 -13.02 33.69
C ASP A 427 33.00 -12.34 32.88
N PHE A 428 32.82 -11.04 32.61
CA PHE A 428 33.77 -10.20 31.90
C PHE A 428 34.04 -8.90 32.67
N PRO A 429 35.31 -8.46 32.77
CA PRO A 429 35.65 -7.22 33.47
C PRO A 429 34.99 -5.98 32.87
N THR A 430 34.88 -5.91 31.54
CA THR A 430 34.14 -4.85 30.84
C THR A 430 33.27 -5.42 29.71
N PHE A 431 32.39 -4.59 29.13
CA PHE A 431 31.64 -4.97 27.94
C PHE A 431 32.56 -5.21 26.74
N TYR A 432 33.65 -4.44 26.59
CA TYR A 432 34.62 -4.67 25.52
C TYR A 432 35.21 -6.09 25.56
N ASP A 433 35.58 -6.59 26.75
CA ASP A 433 36.10 -7.95 26.92
C ASP A 433 35.06 -9.01 26.52
N LEU A 434 33.78 -8.77 26.85
CA LEU A 434 32.68 -9.62 26.41
C LEU A 434 32.55 -9.58 24.89
N TYR A 435 32.62 -8.38 24.32
CA TYR A 435 32.41 -8.13 22.90
C TYR A 435 33.40 -8.93 22.04
N ILE A 436 34.71 -8.83 22.35
CA ILE A 436 35.77 -9.52 21.60
C ILE A 436 35.82 -11.04 21.84
N ASP A 437 35.25 -11.54 22.94
CA ASP A 437 35.24 -12.97 23.27
C ASP A 437 34.04 -13.70 22.63
N LEU A 438 32.87 -13.04 22.57
CA LEU A 438 31.63 -13.70 22.21
C LEU A 438 31.06 -13.35 20.83
N PHE A 439 31.34 -12.15 20.29
CA PHE A 439 30.90 -11.78 18.94
C PHE A 439 31.94 -12.21 17.90
N GLU A 440 31.45 -12.85 16.84
CA GLU A 440 32.28 -13.37 15.76
C GLU A 440 32.23 -12.41 14.56
N ALA A 441 33.34 -12.32 13.82
CA ALA A 441 33.34 -11.61 12.55
C ALA A 441 32.53 -12.42 11.52
N GLU A 442 31.63 -11.74 10.79
CA GLU A 442 30.85 -12.38 9.73
C GLU A 442 31.72 -12.66 8.48
N GLY A 443 31.23 -13.55 7.61
CA GLY A 443 31.90 -13.84 6.34
C GLY A 443 31.44 -12.90 5.22
N ALA A 444 32.39 -12.32 4.48
CA ALA A 444 32.10 -11.51 3.29
C ALA A 444 32.03 -12.36 2.00
N GLY A 445 31.63 -11.72 0.89
CA GLY A 445 31.66 -12.32 -0.46
C GLY A 445 30.48 -13.25 -0.76
N GLY A 446 29.51 -13.35 0.15
CA GLY A 446 28.26 -14.07 -0.02
C GLY A 446 27.30 -13.36 -0.97
N SER A 447 26.48 -14.15 -1.67
CA SER A 447 25.37 -13.66 -2.49
C SER A 447 24.08 -14.19 -1.90
N ALA A 448 23.28 -13.29 -1.34
CA ALA A 448 22.00 -13.61 -0.73
C ALA A 448 21.03 -12.43 -0.87
N LEU A 449 19.75 -12.75 -0.73
CA LEU A 449 18.67 -11.81 -0.53
C LEU A 449 18.37 -11.69 0.96
N THR A 450 18.00 -10.48 1.41
CA THR A 450 17.73 -10.19 2.81
C THR A 450 16.30 -9.65 2.97
N GLY A 451 15.58 -10.19 3.94
CA GLY A 451 14.25 -9.77 4.40
C GLY A 451 14.24 -9.54 5.90
N GLY A 452 13.09 -9.24 6.50
CA GLY A 452 13.02 -9.17 7.97
C GLY A 452 11.77 -8.55 8.57
N TRP A 453 11.51 -8.88 9.84
CA TRP A 453 10.32 -8.43 10.57
C TRP A 453 10.56 -8.35 12.08
N MET A 454 9.89 -7.39 12.74
CA MET A 454 9.92 -7.18 14.18
C MET A 454 8.63 -7.70 14.83
N PHE A 455 8.77 -8.44 15.93
CA PHE A 455 7.69 -8.87 16.81
C PHE A 455 7.75 -8.09 18.12
N ASN A 456 6.62 -7.50 18.51
CA ASN A 456 6.54 -6.74 19.76
C ASN A 456 6.16 -7.63 20.95
N HIS A 457 6.20 -7.06 22.16
CA HIS A 457 5.90 -7.79 23.39
C HIS A 457 4.55 -8.49 23.36
N HIS A 458 3.54 -7.86 22.76
CA HIS A 458 2.21 -8.43 22.67
C HIS A 458 2.19 -9.63 21.70
N ASP A 459 2.81 -9.49 20.52
CA ASP A 459 2.87 -10.56 19.53
C ASP A 459 3.55 -11.82 20.10
N VAL A 460 4.68 -11.66 20.79
CA VAL A 460 5.39 -12.79 21.44
C VAL A 460 4.52 -13.44 22.52
N ALA A 461 3.74 -12.65 23.27
CA ALA A 461 2.90 -13.16 24.34
C ALA A 461 1.66 -13.91 23.83
N THR A 462 1.06 -13.47 22.72
CA THR A 462 -0.24 -14.00 22.26
C THR A 462 -0.15 -14.89 21.02
N ASN A 463 0.88 -14.73 20.19
CA ASN A 463 0.97 -15.35 18.87
C ASN A 463 2.27 -16.15 18.67
N ASN A 464 2.92 -16.60 19.75
CA ASN A 464 4.21 -17.31 19.66
C ASN A 464 4.17 -18.49 18.68
N ASP A 465 3.11 -19.30 18.70
CA ASP A 465 3.01 -20.48 17.83
C ASP A 465 2.94 -20.10 16.33
N ASP A 466 2.20 -19.03 16.00
CA ASP A 466 2.13 -18.50 14.63
C ASP A 466 3.49 -17.94 14.17
N ILE A 467 4.25 -17.32 15.08
CA ILE A 467 5.62 -16.85 14.82
C ILE A 467 6.54 -18.04 14.52
N ILE A 468 6.44 -19.12 15.30
CA ILE A 468 7.22 -20.34 15.06
C ILE A 468 6.84 -21.02 13.73
N ASP A 469 5.57 -21.00 13.33
CA ASP A 469 5.15 -21.50 12.03
C ASP A 469 5.66 -20.62 10.87
N ALA A 470 5.76 -19.31 11.08
CA ALA A 470 6.45 -18.43 10.14
C ALA A 470 7.96 -18.74 10.08
N PHE A 471 8.61 -19.04 11.21
CA PHE A 471 10.02 -19.46 11.23
C PHE A 471 10.24 -20.76 10.44
N LYS A 472 9.34 -21.75 10.57
CA LYS A 472 9.37 -22.97 9.74
C LYS A 472 9.30 -22.64 8.25
N THR A 473 8.42 -21.72 7.87
CA THR A 473 8.27 -21.27 6.47
C THR A 473 9.53 -20.59 5.97
N VAL A 474 10.18 -19.78 6.81
CA VAL A 474 11.47 -19.14 6.47
C VAL A 474 12.57 -20.18 6.25
N LEU A 475 12.69 -21.19 7.10
CA LEU A 475 13.76 -22.20 6.95
C LEU A 475 13.52 -23.16 5.79
N SER A 476 12.27 -23.35 5.38
CA SER A 476 11.88 -24.27 4.30
C SER A 476 10.78 -23.68 3.42
N PRO A 477 11.07 -22.60 2.65
CA PRO A 477 10.05 -21.86 1.91
C PRO A 477 9.57 -22.59 0.65
N ARG A 478 10.40 -23.50 0.12
CA ARG A 478 10.11 -24.36 -1.02
C ARG A 478 10.93 -25.63 -0.89
N SER A 479 10.48 -26.74 -1.48
CA SER A 479 11.10 -28.06 -1.33
C SER A 479 12.57 -28.14 -1.79
N ASP A 480 13.00 -27.26 -2.67
CA ASP A 480 14.36 -27.15 -3.23
C ASP A 480 15.20 -26.03 -2.60
N LEU A 481 14.64 -25.27 -1.64
CA LEU A 481 15.28 -24.11 -1.03
C LEU A 481 15.37 -24.26 0.48
N PHE A 482 16.47 -23.76 1.04
CA PHE A 482 16.65 -23.62 2.48
C PHE A 482 16.96 -22.16 2.80
N GLY A 483 16.25 -21.62 3.78
CA GLY A 483 16.51 -20.30 4.31
C GLY A 483 17.38 -20.34 5.56
N PHE A 484 17.86 -19.16 5.93
CA PHE A 484 18.58 -18.90 7.17
C PHE A 484 17.94 -17.70 7.86
N MET A 485 18.00 -17.66 9.20
CA MET A 485 17.45 -16.57 9.98
C MET A 485 18.44 -16.14 11.05
N VAL A 486 18.56 -14.83 11.24
CA VAL A 486 19.29 -14.21 12.34
C VAL A 486 18.29 -13.40 13.15
N GLY A 487 18.21 -13.62 14.46
CA GLY A 487 17.30 -12.91 15.33
C GLY A 487 18.00 -12.15 16.44
N HIS A 488 17.37 -11.06 16.85
CA HIS A 488 17.89 -10.11 17.82
C HIS A 488 16.82 -9.81 18.85
N LEU A 489 17.02 -10.28 20.08
CA LEU A 489 16.12 -10.00 21.18
C LEU A 489 16.59 -8.73 21.90
N PHE A 490 15.86 -7.64 21.78
CA PHE A 490 16.14 -6.38 22.46
C PHE A 490 14.89 -5.50 22.57
N ASN A 491 14.86 -4.61 23.57
CA ASN A 491 13.77 -3.65 23.77
C ASN A 491 14.31 -2.22 23.92
N PRO A 492 14.38 -1.41 22.86
CA PRO A 492 14.92 -0.06 22.95
C PRO A 492 14.04 0.87 23.79
N GLY A 493 12.77 0.52 24.02
CA GLY A 493 11.84 1.29 24.85
C GLY A 493 12.11 1.18 26.35
N TYR A 494 12.86 0.15 26.79
CA TYR A 494 13.23 -0.02 28.20
C TYR A 494 14.07 1.17 28.70
N GLY A 495 15.16 1.48 28.00
CA GLY A 495 16.03 2.61 28.32
C GLY A 495 15.62 3.95 27.70
N ALA A 496 14.80 3.93 26.63
CA ALA A 496 14.41 5.12 25.88
C ALA A 496 12.94 5.02 25.39
N PRO A 497 11.94 5.16 26.29
CA PRO A 497 10.53 4.88 25.97
C PRO A 497 9.94 5.84 24.91
N THR A 498 10.49 7.04 24.78
CA THR A 498 10.12 8.01 23.76
C THR A 498 11.23 8.13 22.72
N SER A 499 10.88 8.02 21.44
CA SER A 499 11.84 8.22 20.35
C SER A 499 12.25 9.68 20.22
N SER A 500 13.56 9.94 20.12
CA SER A 500 14.12 11.24 19.74
C SER A 500 14.60 11.27 18.27
N SER A 501 14.31 10.18 17.56
CA SER A 501 14.78 9.87 16.21
C SER A 501 13.59 9.60 15.28
N ALA A 502 13.83 9.60 13.98
CA ALA A 502 12.86 9.24 12.95
C ALA A 502 12.61 7.72 12.83
N THR A 503 13.19 6.91 13.74
CA THR A 503 12.93 5.46 13.81
C THR A 503 11.43 5.15 13.96
N HIS A 504 10.98 4.02 13.42
CA HIS A 504 9.58 3.60 13.52
C HIS A 504 9.11 3.57 14.99
N PRO A 505 7.99 4.21 15.36
CA PRO A 505 7.56 4.29 16.76
C PRO A 505 7.36 2.93 17.44
N SER A 506 6.85 1.94 16.71
CA SER A 506 6.64 0.56 17.22
C SER A 506 7.90 -0.11 17.77
N TRP A 507 9.10 0.35 17.40
CA TRP A 507 10.33 -0.18 17.99
C TRP A 507 10.37 -0.04 19.51
N ARG A 508 9.70 0.97 20.08
CA ARG A 508 9.68 1.18 21.55
C ARG A 508 8.93 0.11 22.32
N ASN A 509 8.30 -0.84 21.64
CA ASN A 509 7.71 -2.03 22.24
C ASN A 509 8.25 -3.34 21.64
N ALA A 510 9.38 -3.29 20.92
CA ALA A 510 9.97 -4.45 20.27
C ALA A 510 10.50 -5.48 21.29
N THR A 511 10.38 -6.76 20.95
CA THR A 511 11.00 -7.86 21.68
C THR A 511 12.01 -8.58 20.82
N ASP A 512 11.59 -8.95 19.61
CA ASP A 512 12.39 -9.72 18.66
C ASP A 512 12.41 -9.01 17.32
N PHE A 513 13.57 -9.01 16.68
CA PHE A 513 13.71 -8.64 15.29
C PHE A 513 14.49 -9.71 14.56
N VAL A 514 13.86 -10.28 13.52
CA VAL A 514 14.46 -11.33 12.69
C VAL A 514 14.82 -10.80 11.31
N ILE A 515 16.01 -11.17 10.88
CA ILE A 515 16.54 -11.02 9.53
C ILE A 515 16.35 -12.36 8.82
N VAL A 516 15.77 -12.30 7.62
CA VAL A 516 15.63 -13.44 6.73
C VAL A 516 16.78 -13.40 5.72
N VAL A 517 17.46 -14.53 5.52
CA VAL A 517 18.52 -14.66 4.52
C VAL A 517 18.18 -15.81 3.57
N LEU A 518 18.05 -15.50 2.28
CA LEU A 518 17.86 -16.48 1.22
C LEU A 518 19.11 -16.51 0.32
N PRO A 519 19.97 -17.55 0.41
CA PRO A 519 21.14 -17.68 -0.43
C PRO A 519 20.80 -17.70 -1.92
N VAL A 520 21.56 -16.95 -2.73
CA VAL A 520 21.41 -16.91 -4.19
C VAL A 520 22.66 -17.50 -4.83
N PRO A 521 22.54 -18.64 -5.55
CA PRO A 521 23.67 -19.28 -6.21
C PRO A 521 24.41 -18.34 -7.18
N VAL A 522 25.74 -18.39 -7.13
CA VAL A 522 26.61 -17.65 -8.06
C VAL A 522 26.28 -18.04 -9.50
N GLY A 523 26.19 -17.03 -10.38
CA GLY A 523 25.85 -17.26 -11.80
C GLY A 523 24.37 -17.46 -12.10
N SER A 524 23.48 -17.28 -11.12
CA SER A 524 22.03 -17.30 -11.35
C SER A 524 21.61 -16.28 -12.43
N SER A 525 20.76 -16.75 -13.35
CA SER A 525 20.14 -15.91 -14.38
C SER A 525 19.20 -14.87 -13.76
N LEU A 526 18.88 -13.81 -14.50
CA LEU A 526 17.95 -12.78 -14.03
C LEU A 526 16.56 -13.35 -13.68
N ALA A 527 16.09 -14.36 -14.42
CA ALA A 527 14.83 -15.03 -14.13
C ALA A 527 14.87 -15.81 -12.80
N GLN A 528 15.98 -16.50 -12.51
CA GLN A 528 16.17 -17.18 -11.24
C GLN A 528 16.26 -16.20 -10.07
N LYS A 529 16.97 -15.07 -10.24
CA LYS A 529 17.03 -14.02 -9.22
C LYS A 529 15.64 -13.43 -8.94
N ALA A 530 14.83 -13.20 -9.98
CA ALA A 530 13.45 -12.72 -9.84
C ALA A 530 12.54 -13.74 -9.13
N ASP A 531 12.69 -15.04 -9.43
CA ASP A 531 11.99 -16.12 -8.72
C ASP A 531 12.35 -16.16 -7.23
N LEU A 532 13.65 -16.11 -6.90
CA LEU A 532 14.12 -16.10 -5.50
C LEU A 532 13.66 -14.84 -4.75
N GLN A 533 13.68 -13.67 -5.40
CA GLN A 533 13.11 -12.44 -4.84
C GLN A 533 11.62 -12.61 -4.54
N ASN A 534 10.86 -13.22 -5.44
CA ASN A 534 9.45 -13.50 -5.22
C ASN A 534 9.23 -14.47 -4.04
N VAL A 535 10.07 -15.49 -3.89
CA VAL A 535 10.03 -16.39 -2.72
C VAL A 535 10.29 -15.62 -1.43
N LEU A 536 11.33 -14.79 -1.38
CA LEU A 536 11.62 -13.94 -0.22
C LEU A 536 10.41 -13.05 0.13
N THR A 537 9.97 -12.20 -0.81
CA THR A 537 8.96 -11.16 -0.56
C THR A 537 7.57 -11.74 -0.26
N ASN A 538 7.14 -12.74 -1.04
CA ASN A 538 5.75 -13.19 -1.07
C ASN A 538 5.53 -14.54 -0.36
N THR A 539 6.59 -15.21 0.10
CA THR A 539 6.49 -16.45 0.89
C THR A 539 7.12 -16.26 2.27
N MET A 540 8.41 -15.93 2.35
CA MET A 540 9.14 -15.86 3.61
C MET A 540 8.71 -14.65 4.46
N ASP A 541 8.88 -13.44 3.95
CA ASP A 541 8.52 -12.21 4.68
C ASP A 541 7.01 -12.10 4.87
N GLU A 542 6.21 -12.58 3.91
CA GLU A 542 4.76 -12.60 4.05
C GLU A 542 4.29 -13.48 5.21
N ALA A 543 4.95 -14.62 5.47
CA ALA A 543 4.64 -15.46 6.63
C ALA A 543 4.90 -14.71 7.95
N LEU A 544 6.03 -14.00 8.04
CA LEU A 544 6.36 -13.19 9.23
C LEU A 544 5.37 -12.04 9.45
N ARG A 545 5.00 -11.34 8.37
CA ARG A 545 3.97 -10.27 8.41
C ARG A 545 2.60 -10.76 8.83
N GLN A 546 2.25 -11.99 8.46
CA GLN A 546 0.98 -12.60 8.87
C GLN A 546 0.98 -12.99 10.35
N ALA A 547 2.13 -13.44 10.88
CA ALA A 547 2.29 -13.76 12.29
C ALA A 547 2.24 -12.50 13.19
N SER A 548 2.72 -11.35 12.71
CA SER A 548 2.56 -10.05 13.39
C SER A 548 2.17 -8.92 12.44
N THR A 549 0.90 -8.52 12.53
CA THR A 549 0.38 -7.36 11.78
C THR A 549 0.68 -6.02 12.43
N SER A 550 1.15 -6.03 13.68
CA SER A 550 1.50 -4.83 14.46
C SER A 550 3.01 -4.53 14.47
N GLY A 551 3.80 -5.44 13.87
CA GLY A 551 5.23 -5.33 13.66
C GLY A 551 5.64 -4.26 12.65
N CYS A 552 6.95 -4.13 12.49
CA CYS A 552 7.59 -3.25 11.52
C CYS A 552 8.90 -3.89 11.04
N THR A 553 9.63 -3.23 10.13
CA THR A 553 10.92 -3.73 9.65
C THR A 553 12.02 -2.70 9.85
N TYR A 554 13.23 -3.17 10.14
CA TYR A 554 14.40 -2.31 10.26
C TYR A 554 14.96 -1.97 8.88
N VAL A 555 14.98 -0.69 8.53
CA VAL A 555 15.32 -0.20 7.18
C VAL A 555 16.71 -0.61 6.66
N ASN A 556 17.62 -1.08 7.52
CA ASN A 556 18.94 -1.56 7.10
C ASN A 556 19.00 -3.07 6.80
N GLU A 557 18.07 -3.84 7.35
CA GLU A 557 18.03 -5.31 7.30
C GLU A 557 16.62 -5.74 6.85
N ALA A 558 16.28 -5.43 5.60
CA ALA A 558 14.92 -5.51 5.09
C ALA A 558 14.86 -6.02 3.65
N ASP A 559 13.68 -6.46 3.22
CA ASP A 559 13.39 -6.57 1.80
C ASP A 559 13.08 -5.16 1.25
N PRO A 560 13.90 -4.60 0.35
CA PRO A 560 13.64 -3.29 -0.21
C PRO A 560 12.43 -3.31 -1.16
N TYR A 561 12.03 -4.46 -1.68
CA TYR A 561 10.94 -4.59 -2.64
C TYR A 561 9.61 -4.98 -1.99
N GLN A 562 9.56 -5.09 -0.66
CA GLN A 562 8.32 -5.41 0.01
C GLN A 562 7.24 -4.34 -0.24
N PRO A 563 5.99 -4.75 -0.46
CA PRO A 563 4.91 -3.79 -0.67
C PRO A 563 4.74 -2.92 0.57
N ASN A 564 4.43 -1.63 0.38
CA ASN A 564 4.23 -0.66 1.46
C ASN A 564 5.45 -0.48 2.41
N TRP A 565 6.67 -0.67 1.92
CA TRP A 565 7.92 -0.45 2.68
C TRP A 565 7.95 0.86 3.47
N GLN A 566 7.31 1.93 2.96
CA GLN A 566 7.20 3.22 3.64
C GLN A 566 6.57 3.08 5.03
N SER A 567 5.47 2.32 5.11
CA SER A 567 4.75 2.08 6.36
C SER A 567 5.55 1.17 7.27
N HIS A 568 6.25 0.18 6.72
CA HIS A 568 7.00 -0.79 7.52
C HIS A 568 8.31 -0.23 8.08
N PHE A 569 8.99 0.66 7.35
CA PHE A 569 10.27 1.24 7.78
C PHE A 569 10.10 2.44 8.72
N TRP A 570 9.07 3.27 8.49
CA TRP A 570 8.90 4.53 9.25
C TRP A 570 7.48 4.80 9.76
N GLY A 571 6.47 4.10 9.24
CA GLY A 571 5.09 4.24 9.69
C GLY A 571 4.60 5.69 9.60
N SER A 572 4.14 6.22 10.73
CA SER A 572 3.65 7.60 10.85
C SER A 572 4.73 8.68 10.60
N GLN A 573 6.02 8.32 10.64
CA GLN A 573 7.11 9.27 10.40
C GLN A 573 7.39 9.49 8.90
N TYR A 574 6.95 8.58 8.03
CA TYR A 574 7.27 8.64 6.60
C TYR A 574 6.84 9.94 5.89
N PRO A 575 5.64 10.49 6.13
CA PRO A 575 5.23 11.74 5.46
C PRO A 575 6.18 12.92 5.78
N ILE A 576 6.69 13.00 7.01
CA ILE A 576 7.64 14.03 7.44
C ILE A 576 8.97 13.81 6.73
N LEU A 577 9.49 12.57 6.75
CA LEU A 577 10.73 12.23 6.07
C LEU A 577 10.69 12.52 4.56
N LYS A 578 9.57 12.22 3.91
CA LYS A 578 9.34 12.55 2.50
C LYS A 578 9.34 14.07 2.25
N ALA A 579 8.72 14.86 3.13
CA ALA A 579 8.75 16.31 3.01
C ALA A 579 10.17 16.87 3.20
N LEU A 580 10.90 16.39 4.20
CA LEU A 580 12.29 16.78 4.45
C LEU A 580 13.23 16.35 3.32
N ARG A 581 12.95 15.21 2.69
CA ARG A 581 13.68 14.74 1.51
C ARG A 581 13.57 15.75 0.36
N LEU A 582 12.38 16.27 0.11
CA LEU A 582 12.13 17.28 -0.91
C LEU A 582 12.74 18.64 -0.53
N LYS A 583 12.81 18.98 0.76
CA LYS A 583 13.50 20.18 1.24
C LYS A 583 15.01 20.10 1.04
N TRP A 584 15.65 19.02 1.47
CA TRP A 584 17.11 18.92 1.54
C TRP A 584 17.77 18.42 0.24
N ASP A 585 17.02 17.71 -0.61
CA ASP A 585 17.51 17.27 -1.92
C ASP A 585 16.37 17.21 -2.98
N PRO A 586 15.80 18.36 -3.37
CA PRO A 586 14.68 18.42 -4.33
C PRO A 586 14.98 17.81 -5.71
N LEU A 587 16.25 17.63 -6.08
CA LEU A 587 16.67 17.13 -7.39
C LEU A 587 16.99 15.63 -7.42
N GLY A 588 16.91 14.97 -6.27
CA GLY A 588 17.31 13.57 -6.14
C GLY A 588 18.76 13.33 -6.52
N VAL A 589 19.67 14.16 -6.00
CA VAL A 589 21.13 13.93 -6.08
C VAL A 589 21.47 12.63 -5.37
N PHE A 590 20.90 12.39 -4.19
CA PHE A 590 21.07 11.19 -3.40
C PHE A 590 19.93 10.20 -3.66
N TYR A 591 20.17 9.19 -4.49
CA TYR A 591 19.17 8.15 -4.77
C TYR A 591 19.63 6.80 -4.23
N ALA A 592 18.72 6.12 -3.53
CA ALA A 592 18.86 4.75 -3.07
C ALA A 592 17.49 4.07 -3.09
N VAL A 593 17.45 2.76 -3.33
CA VAL A 593 16.18 2.00 -3.34
C VAL A 593 15.51 2.08 -1.96
N SER A 594 14.19 2.25 -1.97
CA SER A 594 13.32 2.24 -0.78
C SER A 594 13.78 3.16 0.35
N THR A 595 14.15 4.39 -0.03
CA THR A 595 14.45 5.50 0.88
C THR A 595 13.41 6.61 0.72
N PRO A 596 13.25 7.54 1.69
CA PRO A 596 12.19 8.55 1.60
C PRO A 596 12.21 9.29 0.27
N GLY A 597 11.05 9.40 -0.38
CA GLY A 597 10.87 10.12 -1.64
C GLY A 597 11.38 9.41 -2.90
N THR A 598 11.84 8.16 -2.82
CA THR A 598 12.35 7.44 -3.99
C THR A 598 11.30 6.63 -4.76
N GLU A 599 10.04 6.64 -4.33
CA GLU A 599 8.94 5.93 -5.01
C GLU A 599 8.61 6.47 -6.41
N GLY A 600 9.07 7.68 -6.75
CA GLY A 600 8.96 8.25 -8.10
C GLY A 600 10.10 7.86 -9.05
N TRP A 601 11.04 7.04 -8.59
CA TRP A 601 12.19 6.57 -9.34
C TRP A 601 12.05 5.10 -9.71
N GLU A 602 12.55 4.73 -10.88
CA GLU A 602 12.56 3.38 -11.39
C GLU A 602 13.93 3.02 -11.97
N THR A 603 14.37 1.79 -11.72
CA THR A 603 15.53 1.20 -12.39
C THR A 603 15.05 0.39 -13.59
N THR A 604 15.41 0.83 -14.79
CA THR A 604 15.00 0.23 -16.06
C THR A 604 16.19 -0.43 -16.75
N MET A 605 15.94 -1.53 -17.46
CA MET A 605 16.94 -2.17 -18.31
C MET A 605 16.74 -1.71 -19.76
N THR A 606 17.81 -1.29 -20.43
CA THR A 606 17.75 -0.95 -21.86
C THR A 606 18.21 -2.12 -22.74
N SER A 607 17.83 -2.10 -24.03
CA SER A 607 18.09 -3.16 -25.02
C SER A 607 19.55 -3.59 -25.18
N ASN A 608 20.51 -2.79 -24.67
CA ASN A 608 21.93 -3.11 -24.60
C ASN A 608 22.39 -3.68 -23.23
N ALA A 609 21.49 -4.27 -22.43
CA ALA A 609 21.78 -4.87 -21.12
C ALA A 609 22.41 -3.91 -20.08
N THR A 610 22.12 -2.60 -20.18
CA THR A 610 22.57 -1.60 -19.19
C THR A 610 21.39 -1.09 -18.37
N GLU A 611 21.57 -1.08 -17.05
CA GLU A 611 20.59 -0.61 -16.07
C GLU A 611 20.63 0.93 -15.98
N ARG A 612 19.46 1.58 -15.94
CA ARG A 612 19.31 3.04 -15.88
C ARG A 612 18.33 3.44 -14.81
N THR A 613 18.68 4.43 -14.02
CA THR A 613 17.80 5.06 -13.03
C THR A 613 17.08 6.23 -13.68
N ALA A 614 15.75 6.18 -13.64
CA ALA A 614 14.82 7.06 -14.32
C ALA A 614 13.79 7.61 -13.32
N LEU A 615 13.35 8.86 -13.50
CA LEU A 615 12.29 9.50 -12.72
C LEU A 615 11.03 9.63 -13.59
N LEU A 616 9.87 9.23 -13.06
CA LEU A 616 8.56 9.40 -13.71
C LEU A 616 8.19 10.89 -13.77
N GLY A 617 7.95 11.40 -14.99
CA GLY A 617 8.00 12.83 -15.29
C GLY A 617 6.88 13.73 -14.73
N ASP A 618 7.31 14.83 -14.11
CA ASP A 618 6.85 16.22 -14.32
C ASP A 618 8.01 17.14 -13.88
N VAL A 619 9.00 17.37 -14.76
CA VAL A 619 10.25 18.05 -14.41
C VAL A 619 10.54 19.18 -15.39
N ARG A 620 10.60 20.41 -14.82
CA ARG A 620 10.98 21.73 -15.38
C ARG A 620 9.85 22.63 -15.91
N GLN A 621 9.17 23.29 -14.98
CA GLN A 621 8.80 24.70 -15.14
C GLN A 621 9.18 25.44 -13.87
N ASN A 622 10.35 26.06 -13.84
CA ASN A 622 10.72 27.17 -12.94
C ASN A 622 12.12 27.68 -13.34
N HIS A 623 12.21 28.31 -14.50
CA HIS A 623 13.26 29.31 -14.76
C HIS A 623 12.59 30.53 -15.38
N ALA A 624 12.45 31.57 -14.55
CA ALA A 624 12.06 32.89 -15.00
C ALA A 624 13.24 33.52 -15.76
N VAL A 625 13.02 33.95 -16.99
CA VAL A 625 13.89 34.89 -17.72
C VAL A 625 13.02 36.06 -18.17
N ALA A 626 13.36 37.26 -17.70
CA ALA A 626 12.73 38.54 -18.02
C ALA A 626 13.36 39.15 -19.30
N PRO A 627 12.84 40.25 -19.90
CA PRO A 627 12.42 40.28 -21.29
C PRO A 627 13.33 41.10 -22.22
N SER A 628 13.23 40.84 -23.53
CA SER A 628 13.66 41.81 -24.56
C SER A 628 12.58 41.94 -25.65
N ASP A 629 12.24 43.20 -25.91
CA ASP A 629 11.23 43.72 -26.83
C ASP A 629 11.21 43.12 -28.24
N SER A 630 10.01 42.86 -28.78
CA SER A 630 9.50 43.53 -29.98
C SER A 630 8.08 43.07 -30.39
N LYS A 631 7.13 44.01 -30.25
CA LYS A 631 5.95 44.37 -31.06
C LYS A 631 5.16 43.34 -31.92
N HIS A 632 3.83 43.57 -31.87
CA HIS A 632 2.71 43.13 -32.75
C HIS A 632 2.12 41.74 -32.40
N GLY A 633 0.81 41.54 -32.20
CA GLY A 633 -0.35 42.41 -32.21
C GLY A 633 -1.61 41.57 -31.89
N HIS A 634 -2.54 42.18 -31.15
CA HIS A 634 -3.96 41.85 -30.94
C HIS A 634 -4.49 40.41 -30.78
N GLY A 635 -5.10 40.19 -29.61
CA GLY A 635 -6.17 39.19 -29.39
C GLY A 635 -6.51 39.06 -27.91
N ALA A 636 -7.46 39.86 -27.42
CA ALA A 636 -7.95 39.80 -26.05
C ALA A 636 -8.92 38.63 -25.83
N SER A 637 -8.71 37.83 -24.79
CA SER A 637 -9.80 37.23 -24.01
C SER A 637 -9.39 37.07 -22.54
N HIS A 638 -10.33 37.45 -21.69
CA HIS A 638 -10.25 37.57 -20.24
C HIS A 638 -9.97 36.23 -19.53
N GLY A 639 -9.22 36.33 -18.44
CA GLY A 639 -8.96 35.25 -17.51
C GLY A 639 -10.14 34.88 -16.61
N GLU A 640 -10.10 33.63 -16.17
CA GLU A 640 -10.73 33.12 -14.96
C GLU A 640 -9.74 32.19 -14.25
N ASP A 641 -9.11 32.78 -13.23
CA ASP A 641 -8.78 32.26 -11.90
C ASP A 641 -7.79 31.11 -11.68
N ASP A 642 -6.58 31.59 -11.41
CA ASP A 642 -5.37 31.09 -10.76
C ASP A 642 -5.57 30.52 -9.32
N CYS A 643 -6.80 30.18 -8.92
CA CYS A 643 -7.11 29.70 -7.56
C CYS A 643 -7.15 28.16 -7.43
N THR A 644 -7.02 27.42 -8.55
CA THR A 644 -7.19 25.94 -8.58
C THR A 644 -5.89 25.13 -8.70
N SER A 645 -4.72 25.79 -8.67
CA SER A 645 -3.40 25.14 -8.84
C SER A 645 -2.85 24.56 -7.53
N TRP A 646 -2.93 25.30 -6.42
CA TRP A 646 -2.36 24.88 -5.14
C TRP A 646 -3.08 23.66 -4.52
N LEU A 647 -4.40 23.56 -4.72
CA LEU A 647 -5.22 22.43 -4.25
C LEU A 647 -4.99 21.13 -5.03
N ARG A 648 -4.55 21.20 -6.30
CA ARG A 648 -4.18 20.00 -7.08
C ARG A 648 -2.84 19.42 -6.65
N HIS A 649 -1.92 20.25 -6.13
CA HIS A 649 -0.62 19.78 -5.66
C HIS A 649 -0.70 19.00 -4.33
N LEU A 650 -1.74 19.26 -3.52
CA LEU A 650 -2.03 18.53 -2.27
C LEU A 650 -2.72 17.16 -2.51
N LEU A 651 -3.19 16.87 -3.73
CA LEU A 651 -4.04 15.71 -4.07
C LEU A 651 -3.42 14.72 -5.08
N ARG A 652 -2.08 14.62 -5.19
CA ARG A 652 -1.42 13.54 -5.96
C ARG A 652 -1.49 12.19 -5.22
N VAL A 653 -2.71 11.68 -5.09
CA VAL A 653 -3.08 10.36 -4.56
C VAL A 653 -3.30 9.42 -5.77
N HIS A 654 -2.99 8.13 -5.64
CA HIS A 654 -3.24 7.14 -6.70
C HIS A 654 -4.71 7.22 -7.15
N VAL A 655 -4.96 7.19 -8.47
CA VAL A 655 -6.31 7.39 -9.06
C VAL A 655 -7.35 6.45 -8.43
N GLU A 656 -6.99 5.19 -8.15
CA GLU A 656 -7.84 4.25 -7.42
C GLU A 656 -8.31 4.82 -6.07
N LYS A 657 -7.38 5.32 -5.26
CA LYS A 657 -7.68 5.93 -3.95
C LYS A 657 -8.49 7.23 -4.09
N CYS A 658 -8.27 8.01 -5.15
CA CYS A 658 -9.09 9.19 -5.43
C CYS A 658 -10.55 8.84 -5.73
N ILE A 659 -10.80 7.74 -6.45
CA ILE A 659 -12.15 7.24 -6.78
C ILE A 659 -12.83 6.65 -5.53
N LEU A 660 -12.09 5.86 -4.75
CA LEU A 660 -12.58 5.32 -3.47
C LEU A 660 -12.99 6.45 -2.51
N PHE A 661 -12.16 7.49 -2.38
CA PHE A 661 -12.45 8.64 -1.52
C PHE A 661 -13.56 9.53 -2.09
N ALA A 662 -13.64 9.71 -3.42
CA ALA A 662 -14.78 10.38 -4.05
C ALA A 662 -16.09 9.64 -3.70
N GLY A 663 -16.08 8.31 -3.77
CA GLY A 663 -17.20 7.48 -3.37
C GLY A 663 -17.61 7.68 -1.93
N PHE A 664 -16.65 7.68 -1.02
CA PHE A 664 -16.86 7.96 0.41
C PHE A 664 -17.47 9.34 0.66
N LEU A 665 -16.91 10.41 0.10
CA LEU A 665 -17.40 11.78 0.32
C LEU A 665 -18.82 12.01 -0.21
N ILE A 666 -19.11 11.48 -1.40
CA ILE A 666 -20.43 11.61 -2.02
C ILE A 666 -21.49 10.89 -1.18
N THR A 667 -21.19 9.67 -0.75
CA THR A 667 -22.11 8.86 0.06
C THR A 667 -22.31 9.42 1.47
N LEU A 668 -21.25 9.93 2.09
CA LEU A 668 -21.33 10.69 3.34
C LEU A 668 -22.31 11.85 3.22
N SER A 669 -22.23 12.61 2.12
CA SER A 669 -23.12 13.74 1.85
C SER A 669 -24.59 13.31 1.72
N PHE A 670 -24.85 12.21 1.02
CA PHE A 670 -26.21 11.65 0.90
C PHE A 670 -26.78 11.14 2.22
N SER A 671 -25.92 10.67 3.14
CA SER A 671 -26.35 9.94 4.34
C SER A 671 -26.69 10.78 5.55
N PHE A 672 -26.21 12.03 5.63
CA PHE A 672 -26.58 12.95 6.72
C PHE A 672 -28.09 13.08 6.90
N THR A 673 -28.88 13.00 5.82
CA THR A 673 -30.34 13.15 5.89
C THR A 673 -31.11 11.84 5.96
N GLN A 674 -30.49 10.68 5.77
CA GLN A 674 -31.21 9.42 5.55
C GLN A 674 -31.86 8.82 6.80
N VAL A 675 -31.22 8.98 7.97
CA VAL A 675 -31.85 8.61 9.24
C VAL A 675 -32.81 9.71 9.70
N PRO A 676 -32.43 11.01 9.71
CA PRO A 676 -33.33 12.09 10.12
C PRO A 676 -34.60 12.21 9.27
N ILE A 677 -34.55 11.94 7.96
CA ILE A 677 -35.73 12.05 7.09
C ILE A 677 -36.85 11.08 7.49
N PHE A 678 -36.52 9.87 7.97
CA PHE A 678 -37.54 8.94 8.46
C PHE A 678 -38.27 9.53 9.68
N TYR A 679 -37.52 10.12 10.61
CA TYR A 679 -38.07 10.77 11.79
C TYR A 679 -38.86 12.05 11.45
N VAL A 680 -38.41 12.83 10.46
CA VAL A 680 -39.17 13.98 9.93
C VAL A 680 -40.54 13.53 9.41
N PHE A 681 -40.59 12.43 8.65
CA PHE A 681 -41.86 11.88 8.16
C PHE A 681 -42.75 11.36 9.30
N TYR A 682 -42.16 10.74 10.32
CA TYR A 682 -42.88 10.32 11.52
C TYR A 682 -43.56 11.49 12.24
N LEU A 683 -42.85 12.60 12.42
CA LEU A 683 -43.40 13.83 13.01
C LEU A 683 -44.47 14.47 12.12
N MET A 684 -44.24 14.54 10.80
CA MET A 684 -45.21 15.09 9.85
C MET A 684 -46.50 14.27 9.79
N GLU A 685 -46.41 12.93 9.82
CA GLU A 685 -47.59 12.04 9.86
C GLU A 685 -48.30 12.10 11.20
N CYS A 686 -47.56 12.25 12.31
CA CYS A 686 -48.16 12.52 13.61
C CYS A 686 -49.00 13.82 13.59
N ASP A 687 -48.50 14.88 12.96
CA ASP A 687 -49.25 16.13 12.80
C ASP A 687 -50.49 15.97 11.88
N VAL A 688 -50.37 15.20 10.80
CA VAL A 688 -51.50 14.89 9.88
C VAL A 688 -52.56 14.01 10.56
N PHE A 689 -52.14 13.08 11.42
CA PHE A 689 -53.07 12.26 12.19
C PHE A 689 -53.91 13.14 13.12
N TYR A 690 -53.27 14.02 13.89
CA TYR A 690 -53.95 14.91 14.84
C TYR A 690 -54.68 16.08 14.21
N SER A 691 -54.53 16.35 12.90
CA SER A 691 -55.43 17.29 12.21
C SER A 691 -56.84 16.74 12.02
N ASN A 692 -57.01 15.41 12.10
CA ASN A 692 -58.29 14.73 11.87
C ASN A 692 -58.78 13.90 13.08
N HIS A 693 -58.04 13.88 14.19
CA HIS A 693 -58.34 13.11 15.39
C HIS A 693 -58.29 14.00 16.65
N PRO A 694 -58.96 13.62 17.74
CA PRO A 694 -58.90 14.35 19.01
C PRO A 694 -57.45 14.50 19.52
N PRO A 695 -57.13 15.61 20.22
CA PRO A 695 -55.81 15.82 20.82
C PRO A 695 -55.47 14.70 21.82
N TYR A 696 -54.19 14.38 21.94
CA TYR A 696 -53.70 13.33 22.83
C TYR A 696 -53.79 13.73 24.31
N GLU A 697 -54.46 12.92 25.14
CA GLU A 697 -54.64 13.17 26.58
C GLU A 697 -54.04 12.06 27.49
N GLY A 698 -53.21 11.16 26.94
CA GLY A 698 -52.60 10.04 27.67
C GLY A 698 -51.19 10.32 28.23
N PRO A 699 -50.66 9.45 29.11
CA PRO A 699 -49.25 9.44 29.46
C PRO A 699 -48.43 8.70 28.38
N GLY A 700 -47.39 9.34 27.83
CA GLY A 700 -46.50 8.77 26.80
C GLY A 700 -46.27 9.72 25.61
N ASP A 701 -45.53 9.27 24.60
CA ASP A 701 -45.36 10.03 23.35
C ASP A 701 -46.65 9.99 22.53
N ARG A 702 -47.17 11.17 22.17
CA ARG A 702 -48.37 11.32 21.32
C ARG A 702 -48.23 10.60 19.97
N CYS A 703 -47.00 10.44 19.47
CA CYS A 703 -46.76 9.85 18.17
C CYS A 703 -46.60 8.32 18.20
N SER A 704 -46.48 7.69 19.39
CA SER A 704 -46.27 6.23 19.54
C SER A 704 -47.57 5.45 19.33
N ARG A 705 -47.98 5.29 18.06
CA ARG A 705 -49.19 4.60 17.63
C ARG A 705 -48.96 3.76 16.37
N ASN A 706 -49.64 2.61 16.28
CA ASN A 706 -49.54 1.70 15.14
C ASN A 706 -49.99 2.37 13.83
N GLU A 707 -51.03 3.21 13.88
CA GLU A 707 -51.57 3.94 12.73
C GLU A 707 -50.58 4.98 12.19
N ILE A 708 -49.87 5.67 13.09
CA ILE A 708 -48.82 6.65 12.73
C ILE A 708 -47.61 5.90 12.17
N ALA A 709 -47.22 4.78 12.76
CA ALA A 709 -46.14 3.93 12.25
C ALA A 709 -46.47 3.37 10.85
N ALA A 710 -47.71 2.93 10.62
CA ALA A 710 -48.19 2.45 9.31
C ALA A 710 -48.29 3.59 8.27
N GLY A 711 -48.76 4.78 8.67
CA GLY A 711 -48.79 5.98 7.82
C GLY A 711 -47.38 6.45 7.44
N THR A 712 -46.47 6.50 8.39
CA THR A 712 -45.06 6.82 8.19
C THR A 712 -44.40 5.82 7.22
N ALA A 713 -44.62 4.52 7.46
CA ALA A 713 -44.16 3.45 6.58
C ALA A 713 -44.66 3.64 5.14
N THR A 714 -45.93 4.00 4.98
CA THR A 714 -46.56 4.22 3.68
C THR A 714 -45.94 5.42 2.95
N GLN A 715 -45.84 6.58 3.59
CA GLN A 715 -45.25 7.77 2.95
C GLN A 715 -43.77 7.59 2.64
N PHE A 716 -43.03 6.94 3.54
CA PHE A 716 -41.62 6.67 3.33
C PHE A 716 -41.41 5.65 2.19
N SER A 717 -42.33 4.69 2.04
CA SER A 717 -42.34 3.76 0.90
C SER A 717 -42.65 4.48 -0.41
N ILE A 718 -43.59 5.42 -0.42
CA ILE A 718 -43.88 6.28 -1.59
C ILE A 718 -42.66 7.13 -1.95
N LEU A 719 -42.00 7.71 -0.96
CA LEU A 719 -40.76 8.45 -1.13
C LEU A 719 -39.65 7.54 -1.71
N GLY A 720 -39.47 6.35 -1.16
CA GLY A 720 -38.52 5.35 -1.65
C GLY A 720 -38.80 4.97 -3.10
N MET A 721 -40.04 4.59 -3.42
CA MET A 721 -40.46 4.23 -4.77
C MET A 721 -40.26 5.37 -5.77
N SER A 722 -40.68 6.59 -5.44
CA SER A 722 -40.48 7.76 -6.31
C SER A 722 -39.00 8.10 -6.49
N THR A 723 -38.18 7.95 -5.44
CA THR A 723 -36.72 8.10 -5.49
C THR A 723 -36.10 7.06 -6.41
N THR A 724 -36.50 5.79 -6.30
CA THR A 724 -35.95 4.70 -7.11
C THR A 724 -36.40 4.81 -8.56
N PHE A 725 -37.65 5.22 -8.82
CA PHE A 725 -38.15 5.47 -10.16
C PHE A 725 -37.39 6.62 -10.84
N CYS A 726 -37.27 7.78 -10.18
CA CYS A 726 -36.50 8.91 -10.69
C CYS A 726 -35.00 8.57 -10.82
N GLY A 727 -34.45 7.81 -9.86
CA GLY A 727 -33.10 7.27 -9.89
C GLY A 727 -32.85 6.31 -11.05
N THR A 728 -33.85 5.53 -11.46
CA THR A 728 -33.77 4.66 -12.64
C THR A 728 -33.68 5.49 -13.92
N ILE A 729 -34.44 6.57 -14.03
CA ILE A 729 -34.31 7.51 -15.17
C ILE A 729 -32.93 8.18 -15.12
N ASN A 730 -32.48 8.57 -13.93
CA ASN A 730 -31.17 9.16 -13.70
C ASN A 730 -30.01 8.26 -14.12
N LEU A 731 -30.13 6.93 -14.00
CA LEU A 731 -29.13 5.98 -14.53
C LEU A 731 -28.83 6.26 -16.01
N PHE A 732 -29.86 6.45 -16.82
CA PHE A 732 -29.73 6.69 -18.25
C PHE A 732 -29.21 8.09 -18.55
N VAL A 733 -29.70 9.08 -17.82
CA VAL A 733 -29.20 10.47 -17.94
C VAL A 733 -27.72 10.51 -17.60
N ALA A 734 -27.30 9.91 -16.48
CA ALA A 734 -25.91 9.83 -16.06
C ALA A 734 -25.04 9.04 -17.05
N GLY A 735 -25.53 7.90 -17.56
CA GLY A 735 -24.83 7.11 -18.58
C GLY A 735 -24.69 7.86 -19.91
N TRP A 736 -25.74 8.57 -20.36
CA TRP A 736 -25.70 9.43 -21.53
C TRP A 736 -24.72 10.60 -21.32
N MET A 737 -24.74 11.25 -20.17
CA MET A 737 -23.81 12.34 -19.82
C MET A 737 -22.38 11.85 -19.78
N ALA A 738 -22.12 10.64 -19.25
CA ALA A 738 -20.79 10.05 -19.23
C ALA A 738 -20.27 9.77 -20.65
N LYS A 739 -21.13 9.26 -21.54
CA LYS A 739 -20.80 9.02 -22.96
C LYS A 739 -20.66 10.32 -23.77
N ARG A 740 -21.40 11.38 -23.44
CA ARG A 740 -21.44 12.63 -24.22
C ARG A 740 -20.43 13.68 -23.76
N PHE A 741 -20.25 13.83 -22.44
CA PHE A 741 -19.45 14.89 -21.82
C PHE A 741 -18.26 14.35 -20.99
N GLY A 742 -18.14 13.03 -20.88
CA GLY A 742 -17.10 12.36 -20.11
C GLY A 742 -17.54 12.02 -18.67
N PRO A 743 -17.01 10.93 -18.07
CA PRO A 743 -17.41 10.46 -16.74
C PRO A 743 -17.22 11.49 -15.61
N ARG A 744 -16.17 12.33 -15.67
CA ARG A 744 -15.91 13.34 -14.64
C ARG A 744 -17.01 14.40 -14.58
N VAL A 745 -17.45 14.92 -15.73
CA VAL A 745 -18.52 15.94 -15.80
C VAL A 745 -19.84 15.35 -15.37
N ALA A 746 -20.13 14.11 -15.79
CA ALA A 746 -21.31 13.38 -15.32
C ALA A 746 -21.33 13.29 -13.78
N LEU A 747 -20.22 12.89 -13.14
CA LEU A 747 -20.14 12.76 -11.68
C LEU A 747 -20.30 14.10 -10.94
N MET A 748 -19.81 15.21 -11.52
CA MET A 748 -20.04 16.54 -10.95
C MET A 748 -21.53 16.90 -10.92
N VAL A 749 -22.27 16.60 -11.98
CA VAL A 749 -23.73 16.84 -12.02
C VAL A 749 -24.47 15.92 -11.04
N GLN A 750 -24.01 14.67 -10.89
CA GLN A 750 -24.56 13.73 -9.92
C GLN A 750 -24.32 14.13 -8.45
N THR A 751 -23.49 15.14 -8.17
CA THR A 751 -23.24 15.65 -6.81
C THR A 751 -23.81 17.04 -6.58
N PHE A 752 -23.78 17.92 -7.59
CA PHE A 752 -24.29 19.28 -7.48
C PHE A 752 -25.82 19.37 -7.42
N VAL A 753 -26.52 18.62 -8.28
CA VAL A 753 -27.99 18.64 -8.34
C VAL A 753 -28.64 18.14 -7.04
N PRO A 754 -28.11 17.10 -6.35
CA PRO A 754 -28.53 16.76 -4.99
C PRO A 754 -28.44 17.89 -3.97
N ALA A 755 -27.51 18.84 -4.10
CA ALA A 755 -27.45 20.01 -3.22
C ALA A 755 -28.72 20.88 -3.37
N ILE A 756 -29.20 21.06 -4.62
CA ILE A 756 -30.45 21.77 -4.90
C ILE A 756 -31.63 21.02 -4.29
N ARG A 757 -31.66 19.69 -4.42
CA ARG A 757 -32.69 18.85 -3.81
C ARG A 757 -32.75 19.06 -2.30
N VAL A 758 -31.60 18.99 -1.61
CA VAL A 758 -31.53 19.15 -0.15
C VAL A 758 -31.91 20.57 0.28
N ALA A 759 -31.51 21.61 -0.48
CA ALA A 759 -31.93 22.98 -0.20
C ALA A 759 -33.46 23.15 -0.22
N THR A 760 -34.14 22.51 -1.18
CA THR A 760 -35.61 22.49 -1.24
C THR A 760 -36.22 21.64 -0.11
N GLN A 761 -35.57 20.55 0.30
CA GLN A 761 -36.02 19.73 1.43
C GLN A 761 -35.94 20.46 2.78
N ILE A 762 -34.96 21.37 2.97
CA ILE A 762 -34.92 22.25 4.15
C ILE A 762 -36.21 23.07 4.28
N LEU A 763 -36.75 23.57 3.16
CA LEU A 763 -38.04 24.26 3.14
C LEU A 763 -39.19 23.32 3.49
N GLY A 764 -39.12 22.06 3.06
CA GLY A 764 -40.09 21.02 3.43
C GLY A 764 -40.11 20.72 4.93
N VAL A 765 -38.92 20.63 5.58
CA VAL A 765 -38.81 20.46 7.03
C VAL A 765 -39.41 21.66 7.76
N MET A 766 -39.19 22.88 7.25
CA MET A 766 -39.78 24.09 7.82
C MET A 766 -41.29 24.18 7.66
N ALA A 767 -41.84 23.61 6.59
CA ALA A 767 -43.28 23.64 6.32
C ALA A 767 -44.06 22.67 7.23
N GLY A 768 -43.52 21.47 7.50
CA GLY A 768 -44.17 20.47 8.35
C GLY A 768 -45.47 19.87 7.77
N GLY A 769 -46.05 18.89 8.46
CA GLY A 769 -47.30 18.22 8.09
C GLY A 769 -47.38 17.74 6.63
N GLN A 770 -48.59 17.80 6.06
CA GLN A 770 -48.84 17.33 4.68
C GLN A 770 -48.08 18.15 3.61
N ALA A 771 -47.92 19.46 3.82
CA ALA A 771 -47.17 20.32 2.90
C ALA A 771 -45.69 19.92 2.82
N GLY A 772 -45.08 19.61 3.97
CA GLY A 772 -43.72 19.08 4.06
C GLY A 772 -43.58 17.74 3.32
N ILE A 773 -44.48 16.79 3.56
CA ILE A 773 -44.49 15.47 2.90
C ILE A 773 -44.51 15.61 1.37
N ILE A 774 -45.39 16.47 0.84
CA ILE A 774 -45.51 16.73 -0.60
C ILE A 774 -44.22 17.34 -1.16
N ILE A 775 -43.63 18.33 -0.48
CA ILE A 775 -42.37 18.94 -0.90
C ILE A 775 -41.28 17.86 -1.02
N PHE A 776 -41.13 17.00 -0.02
CA PHE A 776 -40.15 15.91 -0.03
C PHE A 776 -40.39 14.92 -1.19
N GLN A 777 -41.64 14.55 -1.47
CA GLN A 777 -41.97 13.67 -2.58
C GLN A 777 -41.71 14.34 -3.95
N CYS A 778 -42.10 15.60 -4.13
CA CYS A 778 -41.85 16.35 -5.37
C CYS A 778 -40.36 16.57 -5.64
N THR A 779 -39.53 16.73 -4.60
CA THR A 779 -38.08 16.88 -4.76
C THR A 779 -37.41 15.65 -5.41
N GLN A 780 -38.08 14.50 -5.46
CA GLN A 780 -37.54 13.33 -6.15
C GLN A 780 -37.41 13.56 -7.66
N LEU A 781 -38.21 14.43 -8.27
CA LEU A 781 -38.07 14.78 -9.69
C LEU A 781 -36.70 15.42 -10.00
N ILE A 782 -36.12 16.14 -9.04
CA ILE A 782 -34.78 16.73 -9.18
C ILE A 782 -33.72 15.61 -9.33
N THR A 783 -33.95 14.44 -8.74
CA THR A 783 -33.00 13.31 -8.78
C THR A 783 -32.84 12.70 -10.16
N VAL A 784 -33.75 12.99 -11.11
CA VAL A 784 -33.64 12.55 -12.52
C VAL A 784 -32.34 13.06 -13.15
N ILE A 785 -31.94 14.29 -12.84
CA ILE A 785 -30.72 14.88 -13.41
C ILE A 785 -29.48 14.49 -12.60
N GLY A 786 -29.58 14.49 -11.27
CA GLY A 786 -28.48 14.08 -10.40
C GLY A 786 -28.97 13.38 -9.13
N GLY A 787 -28.51 12.15 -8.91
CA GLY A 787 -29.03 11.31 -7.85
C GLY A 787 -28.11 10.17 -7.43
N PRO A 788 -28.52 9.41 -6.39
CA PRO A 788 -27.70 8.38 -5.80
C PRO A 788 -27.36 7.23 -6.77
N VAL A 789 -28.26 6.93 -7.70
CA VAL A 789 -28.08 5.85 -8.67
C VAL A 789 -27.06 6.23 -9.76
N GLY A 790 -27.13 7.47 -10.24
CA GLY A 790 -26.24 7.98 -11.29
C GLY A 790 -24.80 8.11 -10.83
N TYR A 791 -24.52 8.56 -9.59
CA TYR A 791 -23.13 8.63 -9.13
C TYR A 791 -22.52 7.23 -8.98
N ILE A 792 -23.27 6.24 -8.47
CA ILE A 792 -22.80 4.85 -8.32
C ILE A 792 -22.41 4.29 -9.69
N LEU A 793 -23.24 4.52 -10.71
CA LEU A 793 -22.94 4.10 -12.07
C LEU A 793 -21.65 4.74 -12.56
N VAL A 794 -21.55 6.07 -12.50
CA VAL A 794 -20.41 6.80 -13.05
C VAL A 794 -19.11 6.47 -12.30
N ALA A 795 -19.16 6.28 -10.98
CA ALA A 795 -18.01 5.83 -10.19
C ALA A 795 -17.57 4.40 -10.56
N ASN A 796 -18.51 3.49 -10.79
CA ASN A 796 -18.20 2.13 -11.26
C ASN A 796 -17.65 2.11 -12.70
N ILE A 797 -18.15 2.99 -13.58
CA ILE A 797 -17.60 3.16 -14.94
C ILE A 797 -16.14 3.61 -14.83
N ILE A 798 -15.84 4.64 -14.04
CA ILE A 798 -14.48 5.13 -13.84
C ILE A 798 -13.58 4.02 -13.26
N ALA A 799 -14.06 3.26 -12.27
CA ALA A 799 -13.30 2.14 -11.69
C ALA A 799 -13.06 1.00 -12.70
N GLY A 800 -14.04 0.68 -13.56
CA GLY A 800 -13.92 -0.37 -14.57
C GLY A 800 -12.90 -0.06 -15.67
N GLU A 801 -12.75 1.22 -16.02
CA GLU A 801 -11.80 1.68 -17.03
C GLU A 801 -10.37 1.84 -16.48
N VAL A 802 -10.23 2.22 -15.21
CA VAL A 802 -8.92 2.53 -14.61
C VAL A 802 -8.25 1.29 -13.98
N VAL A 803 -8.99 0.22 -13.69
CA VAL A 803 -8.50 -0.95 -12.95
C VAL A 803 -8.32 -2.19 -13.83
N GLU A 804 -7.22 -2.91 -13.64
CA GLU A 804 -6.90 -4.17 -14.34
C GLU A 804 -7.92 -5.30 -14.08
N PRO A 805 -8.26 -6.14 -15.07
CA PRO A 805 -9.32 -7.17 -14.97
C PRO A 805 -9.26 -8.07 -13.73
N ALA A 806 -8.07 -8.54 -13.34
CA ALA A 806 -7.89 -9.46 -12.21
C ALA A 806 -8.24 -8.83 -10.85
N ARG A 807 -8.17 -7.50 -10.73
CA ARG A 807 -8.44 -6.76 -9.48
C ARG A 807 -9.82 -6.08 -9.46
N ARG A 808 -10.59 -6.14 -10.54
CA ARG A 808 -11.90 -5.45 -10.66
C ARG A 808 -12.92 -5.91 -9.62
N THR A 809 -13.10 -7.21 -9.39
CA THR A 809 -14.06 -7.72 -8.38
C THR A 809 -13.71 -7.21 -6.98
N ALA A 810 -12.42 -7.17 -6.65
CA ALA A 810 -11.94 -6.65 -5.37
C ALA A 810 -12.13 -5.13 -5.27
N VAL A 811 -11.79 -4.35 -6.30
CA VAL A 811 -11.95 -2.89 -6.27
C VAL A 811 -13.42 -2.47 -6.30
N PHE A 812 -14.31 -3.19 -6.99
CA PHE A 812 -15.76 -2.97 -6.88
C PHE A 812 -16.26 -3.24 -5.45
N GLY A 813 -15.73 -4.30 -4.80
CA GLY A 813 -15.97 -4.56 -3.38
C GLY A 813 -15.49 -3.42 -2.48
N MET A 814 -14.25 -2.96 -2.66
CA MET A 814 -13.68 -1.85 -1.88
C MET A 814 -14.40 -0.52 -2.12
N LEU A 815 -14.79 -0.22 -3.36
CA LEU A 815 -15.55 0.99 -3.71
C LEU A 815 -16.93 0.95 -3.08
N GLN A 816 -17.62 -0.20 -3.15
CA GLN A 816 -18.87 -0.40 -2.45
C GLN A 816 -18.66 -0.26 -0.93
N GLY A 817 -17.60 -0.82 -0.37
CA GLY A 817 -17.27 -0.65 1.04
C GLY A 817 -17.02 0.81 1.43
N CYS A 818 -16.35 1.60 0.58
CA CYS A 818 -16.17 3.04 0.80
C CYS A 818 -17.50 3.80 0.75
N PHE A 819 -18.42 3.42 -0.15
CA PHE A 819 -19.78 3.97 -0.14
C PHE A 819 -20.47 3.69 1.20
N MET A 820 -20.35 2.47 1.71
CA MET A 820 -21.00 2.07 2.96
C MET A 820 -20.35 2.70 4.19
N LEU A 821 -19.04 2.91 4.17
CA LEU A 821 -18.35 3.64 5.25
C LEU A 821 -18.81 5.10 5.30
N GLY A 822 -18.92 5.75 4.13
CA GLY A 822 -19.48 7.10 4.02
C GLY A 822 -20.92 7.13 4.51
N GLN A 823 -21.72 6.12 4.13
CA GLN A 823 -23.08 5.98 4.61
C GLN A 823 -23.16 5.83 6.12
N GLY A 824 -22.34 4.97 6.73
CA GLY A 824 -22.36 4.68 8.16
C GLY A 824 -21.99 5.90 9.00
N ILE A 825 -20.94 6.62 8.61
CA ILE A 825 -20.56 7.87 9.29
C ILE A 825 -21.65 8.94 9.11
N GLY A 826 -22.24 9.02 7.91
CA GLY A 826 -23.33 9.95 7.62
C GLY A 826 -24.61 9.65 8.40
N TYR A 827 -24.97 8.38 8.58
CA TYR A 827 -26.13 7.96 9.38
C TYR A 827 -25.95 8.31 10.85
N LEU A 828 -24.78 7.99 11.42
CA LEU A 828 -24.47 8.32 12.81
C LEU A 828 -24.46 9.82 13.03
N SER A 829 -23.67 10.54 12.22
CA SER A 829 -23.52 11.99 12.34
C SER A 829 -24.86 12.70 12.10
N GLY A 830 -25.62 12.28 11.08
CA GLY A 830 -26.94 12.80 10.78
C GLY A 830 -27.93 12.60 11.92
N GLY A 831 -28.01 11.39 12.47
CA GLY A 831 -28.86 11.07 13.62
C GLY A 831 -28.49 11.88 14.87
N MET A 832 -27.20 11.92 15.22
CA MET A 832 -26.70 12.70 16.35
C MET A 832 -26.91 14.21 16.18
N ILE A 833 -26.65 14.75 14.98
CA ILE A 833 -26.92 16.16 14.67
C ILE A 833 -28.42 16.47 14.82
N GLY A 834 -29.27 15.55 14.37
CA GLY A 834 -30.72 15.65 14.46
C GLY A 834 -31.22 15.68 15.91
N ASP A 835 -30.66 14.85 16.79
CA ASP A 835 -31.03 14.80 18.20
C ASP A 835 -30.46 15.98 19.00
N ILE A 836 -29.19 16.35 18.77
CA ILE A 836 -28.50 17.39 19.55
C ILE A 836 -28.92 18.80 19.11
N TRP A 837 -29.03 19.04 17.80
CA TRP A 837 -29.21 20.37 17.23
C TRP A 837 -30.52 20.54 16.45
N GLY A 838 -31.37 19.52 16.43
CA GLY A 838 -32.71 19.53 15.85
C GLY A 838 -32.77 19.03 14.40
N ILE A 839 -33.96 18.58 14.01
CA ILE A 839 -34.27 17.86 12.76
C ILE A 839 -33.88 18.60 11.45
N ARG A 840 -33.64 19.91 11.50
CA ARG A 840 -33.26 20.73 10.33
C ARG A 840 -31.76 20.69 10.04
N ARG A 841 -30.91 20.62 11.07
CA ARG A 841 -29.45 20.77 10.94
C ARG A 841 -28.78 19.69 10.08
N PRO A 842 -29.22 18.42 10.09
CA PRO A 842 -28.64 17.41 9.21
C PRO A 842 -28.76 17.77 7.72
N PHE A 843 -29.85 18.44 7.32
CA PHE A 843 -30.06 18.88 5.94
C PHE A 843 -29.15 20.05 5.55
N GLU A 844 -28.86 20.98 6.46
CA GLU A 844 -27.92 22.08 6.21
C GLU A 844 -26.48 21.57 6.05
N VAL A 845 -26.09 20.61 6.89
CA VAL A 845 -24.77 19.96 6.78
C VAL A 845 -24.65 19.17 5.48
N ALA A 846 -25.69 18.43 5.10
CA ALA A 846 -25.73 17.72 3.83
C ALA A 846 -25.56 18.66 2.62
N PHE A 847 -26.24 19.82 2.62
CA PHE A 847 -26.11 20.83 1.57
C PHE A 847 -24.65 21.28 1.39
N CYS A 848 -23.97 21.65 2.48
CA CYS A 848 -22.55 22.03 2.42
C CYS A 848 -21.65 20.87 1.98
N SER A 849 -21.92 19.66 2.46
CA SER A 849 -21.15 18.45 2.11
C SER A 849 -21.22 18.11 0.61
N PHE A 850 -22.38 18.32 -0.03
CA PHE A 850 -22.52 18.13 -1.48
C PHE A 850 -21.68 19.11 -2.29
N LEU A 851 -21.61 20.39 -1.90
CA LEU A 851 -20.78 21.38 -2.57
C LEU A 851 -19.29 21.02 -2.49
N ILE A 852 -18.85 20.54 -1.33
CA ILE A 852 -17.47 20.06 -1.11
C ILE A 852 -17.20 18.84 -1.99
N SER A 853 -18.13 17.88 -2.06
CA SER A 853 -18.00 16.69 -2.90
C SER A 853 -17.89 17.05 -4.40
N THR A 854 -18.69 18.00 -4.89
CA THR A 854 -18.60 18.49 -6.28
C THR A 854 -17.24 19.13 -6.56
N LEU A 855 -16.72 19.92 -5.62
CA LEU A 855 -15.40 20.55 -5.74
C LEU A 855 -14.29 19.48 -5.77
N TYR A 856 -14.37 18.46 -4.91
CA TYR A 856 -13.41 17.36 -4.88
C TYR A 856 -13.38 16.58 -6.20
N VAL A 857 -14.54 16.21 -6.74
CA VAL A 857 -14.67 15.52 -8.05
C VAL A 857 -14.00 16.32 -9.18
N ARG A 858 -14.14 17.66 -9.16
CA ARG A 858 -13.52 18.53 -10.17
C ARG A 858 -11.99 18.52 -10.09
N ILE A 859 -11.43 18.48 -8.88
CA ILE A 859 -10.00 18.66 -8.62
C ILE A 859 -9.24 17.33 -8.68
N ALA A 860 -9.81 16.24 -8.16
CA ALA A 860 -9.09 15.01 -7.85
C ALA A 860 -9.28 13.87 -8.86
N LEU A 861 -10.37 13.87 -9.65
CA LEU A 861 -10.63 12.79 -10.60
C LEU A 861 -10.07 13.07 -12.00
N PRO A 862 -9.46 12.06 -12.66
CA PRO A 862 -8.85 12.22 -13.98
C PRO A 862 -9.91 12.49 -15.05
N TYR A 863 -9.47 13.14 -16.13
CA TYR A 863 -10.28 13.27 -17.34
C TYR A 863 -10.15 12.00 -18.19
N ILE A 864 -11.28 11.39 -18.56
CA ILE A 864 -11.36 10.26 -19.48
C ILE A 864 -12.09 10.75 -20.73
N ALA A 865 -11.46 10.58 -21.90
CA ALA A 865 -11.99 11.05 -23.18
C ALA A 865 -13.27 10.26 -23.55
N PRO A 866 -14.38 10.93 -23.95
CA PRO A 866 -15.64 10.27 -24.32
C PRO A 866 -15.49 9.22 -25.44
N GLU A 867 -14.52 9.39 -26.32
CA GLU A 867 -14.27 8.54 -27.49
C GLU A 867 -13.88 7.11 -27.08
N ALA A 868 -13.17 6.94 -25.96
CA ALA A 868 -12.75 5.65 -25.41
C ALA A 868 -13.93 4.75 -24.98
N LEU A 869 -15.10 5.35 -24.72
CA LEU A 869 -16.32 4.64 -24.31
C LEU A 869 -17.27 4.36 -25.50
N SER A 870 -16.90 4.75 -26.72
CA SER A 870 -17.81 4.82 -27.89
C SER A 870 -17.46 3.89 -29.07
N SER A 871 -16.34 3.16 -29.02
CA SER A 871 -15.93 2.22 -30.07
C SER A 871 -16.82 0.97 -30.07
N GLY A 872 -18.00 1.05 -30.71
CA GLY A 872 -18.81 -0.15 -30.98
C GLY A 872 -20.29 0.05 -31.31
N SER A 873 -20.89 1.24 -31.12
CA SER A 873 -22.31 1.40 -31.49
C SER A 873 -22.61 2.75 -32.13
N LYS A 874 -23.01 2.74 -33.40
CA LYS A 874 -23.61 3.92 -34.05
C LYS A 874 -24.88 4.34 -33.29
N PRO A 875 -25.12 5.64 -33.08
CA PRO A 875 -26.29 6.12 -32.36
C PRO A 875 -27.48 6.18 -33.31
N ASN A 876 -28.21 5.08 -33.46
CA ASN A 876 -29.48 5.09 -34.18
C ASN A 876 -30.54 4.22 -33.49
N SER A 877 -31.12 4.73 -32.40
CA SER A 877 -32.52 4.47 -32.11
C SER A 877 -33.13 5.64 -31.34
N LYS A 878 -34.05 6.36 -32.00
CA LYS A 878 -34.91 7.35 -31.35
C LYS A 878 -36.05 6.61 -30.64
N GLY A 879 -36.28 6.92 -29.36
CA GLY A 879 -37.49 6.54 -28.62
C GLY A 879 -37.33 5.47 -27.54
N LEU A 880 -38.43 5.15 -26.84
CA LEU A 880 -38.55 4.17 -25.74
C LEU A 880 -37.93 2.79 -26.02
N ALA A 881 -37.71 2.42 -27.30
CA ALA A 881 -36.96 1.21 -27.67
C ALA A 881 -35.47 1.28 -27.27
N GLY A 882 -34.90 2.48 -27.14
CA GLY A 882 -33.56 2.70 -26.57
C GLY A 882 -33.50 2.54 -25.05
N PHE A 883 -34.63 2.71 -24.34
CA PHE A 883 -34.72 2.56 -22.88
C PHE A 883 -34.40 1.14 -22.41
N PHE A 884 -34.84 0.14 -23.17
CA PHE A 884 -34.58 -1.28 -22.88
C PHE A 884 -33.48 -1.90 -23.74
N ALA A 885 -32.75 -1.10 -24.54
CA ALA A 885 -31.70 -1.62 -25.41
C ALA A 885 -30.61 -2.43 -24.66
N PRO A 886 -30.17 -2.03 -23.45
CA PRO A 886 -29.23 -2.83 -22.66
C PRO A 886 -29.78 -4.21 -22.25
N LEU A 887 -31.09 -4.36 -22.07
CA LEU A 887 -31.72 -5.65 -21.75
C LEU A 887 -31.62 -6.67 -22.89
N ARG A 888 -31.22 -6.27 -24.10
CA ARG A 888 -30.91 -7.23 -25.18
C ARG A 888 -29.82 -8.22 -24.79
N ILE A 889 -28.98 -7.89 -23.81
CA ILE A 889 -27.97 -8.81 -23.27
C ILE A 889 -28.56 -10.02 -22.56
N LEU A 890 -29.84 -9.97 -22.18
CA LEU A 890 -30.59 -11.09 -21.58
C LEU A 890 -31.04 -12.12 -22.62
N ALA A 891 -30.93 -11.81 -23.92
CA ALA A 891 -31.25 -12.76 -24.97
C ALA A 891 -30.27 -13.96 -24.92
N PRO A 892 -30.73 -15.18 -25.23
CA PRO A 892 -29.88 -16.37 -25.18
C PRO A 892 -28.68 -16.22 -26.14
N GLN A 893 -27.48 -16.39 -25.62
CA GLN A 893 -26.25 -16.27 -26.40
C GLN A 893 -26.09 -17.48 -27.31
N LYS A 894 -25.71 -17.27 -28.59
CA LYS A 894 -25.35 -18.37 -29.50
C LYS A 894 -23.87 -18.73 -29.32
N VAL A 895 -23.60 -20.00 -29.03
CA VAL A 895 -22.26 -20.51 -28.75
C VAL A 895 -21.97 -21.70 -29.65
N VAL A 896 -20.81 -21.71 -30.29
CA VAL A 896 -20.28 -22.84 -31.08
C VAL A 896 -19.46 -23.74 -30.17
N LEU A 897 -19.87 -24.99 -30.00
CA LEU A 897 -19.14 -25.99 -29.21
C LEU A 897 -17.89 -26.48 -29.96
N ASN A 898 -16.95 -27.12 -29.26
CA ASN A 898 -15.77 -27.76 -29.87
C ASN A 898 -16.12 -28.79 -30.96
N SER A 899 -17.34 -29.33 -30.92
CA SER A 899 -17.90 -30.23 -31.94
C SER A 899 -18.41 -29.52 -33.21
N GLY A 900 -18.32 -28.19 -33.28
CA GLY A 900 -18.86 -27.36 -34.37
C GLY A 900 -20.37 -27.09 -34.28
N VAL A 901 -21.05 -27.60 -33.25
CA VAL A 901 -22.52 -27.44 -33.07
C VAL A 901 -22.86 -26.09 -32.44
N ILE A 902 -23.82 -25.36 -33.03
CA ILE A 902 -24.35 -24.11 -32.49
C ILE A 902 -25.44 -24.41 -31.46
N THR A 903 -25.29 -23.93 -30.23
CA THR A 903 -26.28 -24.04 -29.14
C THR A 903 -26.63 -22.69 -28.53
N LYS A 904 -27.81 -22.60 -27.88
CA LYS A 904 -28.27 -21.41 -27.15
C LYS A 904 -27.93 -21.54 -25.67
N HIS A 905 -27.26 -20.55 -25.11
CA HIS A 905 -26.84 -20.49 -23.71
C HIS A 905 -27.63 -19.43 -22.93
N TYR A 906 -28.15 -19.82 -21.75
CA TYR A 906 -29.08 -19.03 -20.94
C TYR A 906 -28.45 -18.52 -19.62
N GLY A 907 -27.13 -18.61 -19.44
CA GLY A 907 -26.48 -18.33 -18.16
C GLY A 907 -26.69 -16.91 -17.63
N VAL A 908 -26.64 -15.91 -18.52
CA VAL A 908 -26.87 -14.48 -18.20
C VAL A 908 -28.31 -14.21 -17.76
N LEU A 909 -29.29 -14.86 -18.39
CA LEU A 909 -30.70 -14.70 -18.05
C LEU A 909 -30.99 -15.16 -16.61
N PHE A 910 -30.52 -16.36 -16.25
CA PHE A 910 -30.71 -16.91 -14.91
C PHE A 910 -29.88 -16.15 -13.85
N LEU A 911 -28.71 -15.64 -14.20
CA LEU A 911 -27.93 -14.76 -13.31
C LEU A 911 -28.73 -13.51 -12.95
N CYS A 912 -29.27 -12.83 -13.97
CA CYS A 912 -30.08 -11.63 -13.83
C CYS A 912 -31.38 -11.87 -13.03
N ALA A 913 -32.09 -12.95 -13.32
CA ALA A 913 -33.30 -13.32 -12.56
C ALA A 913 -32.99 -13.63 -11.08
N GLY A 914 -31.88 -14.31 -10.82
CA GLY A 914 -31.43 -14.60 -9.45
C GLY A 914 -31.00 -13.34 -8.69
N VAL A 915 -30.26 -12.43 -9.34
CA VAL A 915 -29.87 -11.14 -8.75
C VAL A 915 -31.09 -10.28 -8.46
N PHE A 916 -32.08 -10.24 -9.35
CA PHE A 916 -33.34 -9.53 -9.12
C PHE A 916 -34.03 -9.99 -7.84
N LEU A 917 -34.24 -11.31 -7.69
CA LEU A 917 -34.86 -11.88 -6.49
C LEU A 917 -33.99 -11.69 -5.24
N GLY A 918 -32.66 -11.75 -5.38
CA GLY A 918 -31.73 -11.49 -4.29
C GLY A 918 -31.83 -10.05 -3.79
N VAL A 919 -31.85 -9.07 -4.69
CA VAL A 919 -32.06 -7.66 -4.34
C VAL A 919 -33.46 -7.46 -3.74
N LEU A 920 -34.48 -8.11 -4.30
CA LEU A 920 -35.85 -8.03 -3.78
C LEU A 920 -35.92 -8.44 -2.30
N ALA A 921 -35.16 -9.44 -1.87
CA ALA A 921 -35.06 -9.81 -0.46
C ALA A 921 -34.12 -8.88 0.33
N THR A 922 -32.86 -8.82 -0.08
CA THR A 922 -31.76 -8.30 0.76
C THR A 922 -31.76 -6.77 0.92
N ASP A 923 -32.19 -6.00 -0.08
CA ASP A 923 -32.03 -4.53 -0.06
C ASP A 923 -33.03 -3.81 0.88
N TYR A 924 -34.14 -4.46 1.26
CA TYR A 924 -35.09 -3.89 2.20
C TYR A 924 -34.73 -4.15 3.67
N ALA A 925 -33.83 -5.10 3.95
CA ALA A 925 -33.50 -5.51 5.32
C ALA A 925 -33.04 -4.37 6.24
N PRO A 926 -32.17 -3.42 5.81
CA PRO A 926 -31.73 -2.33 6.68
C PRO A 926 -32.89 -1.38 7.05
N LEU A 927 -33.74 -1.07 6.07
CA LEU A 927 -34.90 -0.22 6.28
C LEU A 927 -35.96 -0.91 7.15
N LEU A 928 -36.19 -2.22 6.92
CA LEU A 928 -37.10 -3.03 7.72
C LEU A 928 -36.67 -3.05 9.19
N ILE A 929 -35.37 -3.21 9.46
CA ILE A 929 -34.81 -3.20 10.80
C ILE A 929 -34.98 -1.84 11.47
N GLN A 930 -34.69 -0.74 10.76
CA GLN A 930 -34.87 0.62 11.26
C GLN A 930 -36.35 0.92 11.60
N MET A 931 -37.27 0.52 10.72
CA MET A 931 -38.70 0.71 10.92
C MET A 931 -39.24 -0.14 12.07
N TYR A 932 -38.80 -1.39 12.17
CA TYR A 932 -39.16 -2.28 13.27
C TYR A 932 -38.61 -1.77 14.61
N ALA A 933 -37.36 -1.31 14.64
CA ALA A 933 -36.74 -0.71 15.81
C ALA A 933 -37.49 0.52 16.32
N THR A 934 -37.91 1.39 15.40
CA THR A 934 -38.66 2.59 15.75
C THR A 934 -40.08 2.25 16.22
N ALA A 935 -40.76 1.30 15.56
CA ALA A 935 -42.15 0.97 15.86
C ALA A 935 -42.33 0.12 17.13
N VAL A 936 -41.36 -0.74 17.47
CA VAL A 936 -41.48 -1.71 18.58
C VAL A 936 -40.58 -1.35 19.78
N PHE A 937 -39.41 -0.74 19.53
CA PHE A 937 -38.42 -0.44 20.57
C PHE A 937 -38.20 1.06 20.79
N GLU A 938 -39.02 1.92 20.18
CA GLU A 938 -39.03 3.38 20.36
C GLU A 938 -37.68 4.07 20.05
N PHE A 939 -36.95 3.58 19.05
CA PHE A 939 -35.64 4.17 18.67
C PHE A 939 -35.79 5.61 18.16
N HIS A 940 -34.96 6.52 18.67
CA HIS A 940 -34.90 7.92 18.24
C HIS A 940 -33.90 8.09 17.07
N GLN A 941 -33.62 9.32 16.62
CA GLN A 941 -32.74 9.52 15.44
C GLN A 941 -31.31 9.05 15.71
N GLY A 942 -30.81 9.25 16.92
CA GLY A 942 -29.48 8.82 17.37
C GLY A 942 -29.36 7.31 17.48
N ASP A 943 -30.37 6.63 18.03
CA ASP A 943 -30.39 5.16 18.13
C ASP A 943 -30.43 4.52 16.75
N ASN A 944 -31.32 4.99 15.89
CA ASN A 944 -31.36 4.58 14.48
C ASN A 944 -30.07 4.97 13.74
N GLY A 945 -29.45 6.09 14.12
CA GLY A 945 -28.14 6.53 13.63
C GLY A 945 -27.05 5.50 13.94
N TRP A 946 -26.97 5.05 15.19
CA TRP A 946 -26.07 3.99 15.64
C TRP A 946 -26.38 2.65 14.97
N LEU A 947 -27.65 2.29 14.85
CA LEU A 947 -28.10 1.03 14.25
C LEU A 947 -27.69 0.94 12.78
N MET A 948 -28.03 1.96 12.00
CA MET A 948 -27.74 2.01 10.57
C MET A 948 -26.25 2.25 10.31
N SER A 949 -25.57 2.99 11.18
CA SER A 949 -24.12 3.13 11.14
C SER A 949 -23.41 1.81 11.39
N GLY A 950 -23.78 1.07 12.43
CA GLY A 950 -23.25 -0.26 12.73
C GLY A 950 -23.42 -1.21 11.56
N PHE A 951 -24.62 -1.27 10.98
CA PHE A 951 -24.88 -2.07 9.78
C PHE A 951 -23.94 -1.67 8.62
N ALA A 952 -23.87 -0.38 8.29
CA ALA A 952 -23.10 0.10 7.14
C ALA A 952 -21.58 -0.02 7.36
N CYS A 953 -21.08 0.23 8.58
CA CYS A 953 -19.68 0.10 8.95
C CYS A 953 -19.22 -1.36 8.97
N MET A 954 -20.02 -2.29 9.51
CA MET A 954 -19.70 -3.72 9.45
C MET A 954 -19.71 -4.22 8.02
N ARG A 955 -20.64 -3.72 7.19
CA ARG A 955 -20.68 -4.05 5.77
C ARG A 955 -19.50 -3.47 5.00
N ALA A 956 -19.08 -2.26 5.33
CA ALA A 956 -17.87 -1.66 4.80
C ALA A 956 -16.63 -2.45 5.20
N ALA A 957 -16.48 -2.81 6.47
CA ALA A 957 -15.36 -3.59 6.96
C ALA A 957 -15.28 -4.96 6.30
N PHE A 958 -16.43 -5.65 6.16
CA PHE A 958 -16.53 -6.88 5.41
C PHE A 958 -16.07 -6.69 3.96
N LEU A 959 -16.61 -5.70 3.23
CA LEU A 959 -16.30 -5.50 1.81
C LEU A 959 -14.87 -4.97 1.53
N ILE A 960 -14.29 -4.19 2.44
CA ILE A 960 -12.94 -3.61 2.29
C ILE A 960 -11.86 -4.61 2.70
N PHE A 961 -12.05 -5.33 3.81
CA PHE A 961 -10.98 -6.14 4.40
C PHE A 961 -11.19 -7.64 4.21
N LEU A 962 -12.41 -8.14 4.39
CA LEU A 962 -12.67 -9.59 4.46
C LEU A 962 -13.05 -10.19 3.10
N PHE A 963 -13.94 -9.52 2.36
CA PHE A 963 -14.44 -9.94 1.06
C PHE A 963 -13.32 -10.14 0.01
N PRO A 964 -12.33 -9.22 -0.15
CA PRO A 964 -11.24 -9.45 -1.10
C PRO A 964 -10.41 -10.69 -0.74
N ARG A 965 -10.22 -10.95 0.56
CA ARG A 965 -9.51 -12.14 1.06
C ARG A 965 -10.32 -13.41 0.85
N ILE A 966 -11.64 -13.39 1.12
CA ILE A 966 -12.54 -14.53 0.91
C ILE A 966 -12.59 -14.91 -0.58
N ILE A 967 -12.77 -13.94 -1.48
CA ILE A 967 -12.77 -14.20 -2.93
C ILE A 967 -11.40 -14.73 -3.37
N THR A 968 -10.30 -14.10 -2.95
CA THR A 968 -8.95 -14.52 -3.38
C THR A 968 -8.59 -15.92 -2.88
N ARG A 969 -8.83 -16.23 -1.60
CA ARG A 969 -8.59 -17.56 -1.02
C ARG A 969 -9.55 -18.60 -1.60
N GLY A 970 -10.82 -18.25 -1.78
CA GLY A 970 -11.83 -19.12 -2.32
C GLY A 970 -11.57 -19.52 -3.76
N ARG A 971 -11.11 -18.59 -4.61
CA ARG A 971 -10.65 -18.88 -5.98
C ARG A 971 -9.48 -19.87 -5.97
N ARG A 972 -8.47 -19.67 -5.12
CA ARG A 972 -7.34 -20.61 -4.96
C ARG A 972 -7.79 -22.00 -4.51
N TRP A 973 -8.71 -22.05 -3.54
CA TRP A 973 -9.27 -23.32 -3.04
C TRP A 973 -10.07 -24.07 -4.10
N TYR A 974 -10.87 -23.36 -4.88
CA TYR A 974 -11.69 -23.94 -5.95
C TYR A 974 -10.81 -24.50 -7.08
N LEU A 975 -9.72 -23.80 -7.41
CA LEU A 975 -8.69 -24.26 -8.37
C LEU A 975 -7.99 -25.54 -7.89
N ALA A 976 -7.66 -25.64 -6.61
CA ALA A 976 -7.00 -26.81 -6.03
C ALA A 976 -7.88 -28.09 -6.04
N ARG A 977 -9.20 -27.97 -6.17
CA ARG A 977 -10.15 -29.10 -6.27
C ARG A 977 -10.54 -29.46 -7.71
N GLY A 978 -10.09 -28.69 -8.71
CA GLY A 978 -10.57 -28.75 -10.10
C GLY A 978 -9.95 -29.83 -11.01
N SER A 979 -8.98 -30.64 -10.57
CA SER A 979 -8.35 -31.66 -11.42
C SER A 979 -8.64 -33.09 -10.95
N PRO A 980 -9.47 -33.88 -11.65
CA PRO A 980 -9.32 -35.32 -11.67
C PRO A 980 -8.10 -35.69 -12.51
N ALA A 981 -7.21 -36.51 -11.95
CA ALA A 981 -6.13 -37.14 -12.69
C ALA A 981 -6.70 -38.06 -13.78
N GLU A 982 -6.20 -37.96 -15.01
CA GLU A 982 -6.25 -39.05 -15.98
C GLU A 982 -4.85 -39.64 -16.21
N PRO A 983 -4.75 -40.97 -16.44
CA PRO A 983 -3.50 -41.72 -16.33
C PRO A 983 -2.79 -41.91 -17.69
N ASN A 984 -1.46 -41.99 -17.63
CA ASN A 984 -0.51 -42.60 -18.59
C ASN A 984 -0.99 -42.92 -20.02
N GLY A 985 -0.40 -42.25 -21.02
CA GLY A 985 -0.53 -42.65 -22.43
C GLY A 985 0.42 -41.95 -23.40
N GLU A 986 1.58 -42.57 -23.63
CA GLU A 986 2.40 -42.61 -24.86
C GLU A 986 2.87 -41.31 -25.57
N THR A 987 4.20 -41.18 -25.60
CA THR A 987 5.00 -40.42 -26.57
C THR A 987 4.67 -40.76 -28.04
N ARG A 988 4.38 -39.73 -28.86
CA ARG A 988 4.67 -39.74 -30.32
C ARG A 988 5.11 -38.37 -30.85
N PRO A 989 5.92 -38.33 -31.93
CA PRO A 989 6.89 -37.27 -32.20
C PRO A 989 6.41 -36.17 -33.17
N ARG A 990 7.11 -35.02 -33.12
CA ARG A 990 6.99 -33.89 -34.05
C ARG A 990 7.16 -34.30 -35.51
N SER A 991 6.42 -33.64 -36.42
CA SER A 991 6.72 -33.60 -37.87
C SER A 991 6.71 -32.13 -38.39
N PRO A 992 7.57 -31.75 -39.37
CA PRO A 992 7.90 -30.36 -39.67
C PRO A 992 7.32 -29.80 -41.00
N SER A 993 7.11 -28.47 -40.99
CA SER A 993 7.23 -27.44 -42.06
C SER A 993 6.53 -27.57 -43.42
N ARG A 994 6.00 -26.45 -43.94
CA ARG A 994 6.08 -26.10 -45.37
C ARG A 994 6.42 -24.62 -45.59
N LEU A 995 7.55 -24.40 -46.25
CA LEU A 995 7.90 -23.22 -47.03
C LEU A 995 7.13 -23.26 -48.37
N ALA A 996 6.64 -22.11 -48.84
CA ALA A 996 6.05 -21.98 -50.17
C ALA A 996 7.14 -21.98 -51.26
N MET A 997 6.90 -22.71 -52.37
CA MET A 997 7.83 -22.90 -53.50
C MET A 997 7.15 -22.65 -54.85
N ASN A 998 6.27 -21.65 -54.98
CA ASN A 998 5.68 -21.30 -56.27
C ASN A 998 6.20 -19.94 -56.78
N PRO A 999 6.80 -19.87 -57.99
CA PRO A 999 7.31 -18.62 -58.59
C PRO A 999 6.25 -17.62 -59.07
N GLU A 1000 4.97 -17.85 -58.82
CA GLU A 1000 3.86 -16.97 -59.25
C GLU A 1000 3.36 -16.03 -58.12
N GLU A 1001 3.89 -16.14 -56.91
CA GLU A 1001 3.57 -15.22 -55.79
C GLU A 1001 4.47 -13.95 -55.78
N LEU A 1002 5.19 -13.68 -56.87
CA LEU A 1002 6.27 -12.70 -56.95
C LEU A 1002 5.99 -11.59 -57.99
N GLU A 1003 4.78 -11.01 -58.00
CA GLU A 1003 4.52 -9.77 -58.75
C GLU A 1003 3.54 -8.85 -58.01
N ALA A 1004 3.99 -7.61 -57.74
CA ALA A 1004 3.16 -6.53 -57.21
C ALA A 1004 2.94 -5.47 -58.29
N PRO A 1005 1.74 -4.85 -58.35
CA PRO A 1005 1.63 -3.47 -58.80
C PRO A 1005 0.96 -2.55 -57.77
N MET A 1006 1.46 -1.31 -57.74
CA MET A 1006 1.06 -0.21 -56.84
C MET A 1006 -0.38 0.29 -57.06
N GLY A 1007 -1.04 0.70 -55.96
CA GLY A 1007 -2.15 1.67 -56.00
C GLY A 1007 -3.16 1.59 -54.85
N SER A 1008 -2.98 2.45 -53.83
CA SER A 1008 -3.93 2.94 -52.79
C SER A 1008 -4.98 1.98 -52.19
N PHE A 1009 -4.99 1.81 -50.86
CA PHE A 1009 -6.07 2.22 -49.93
C PHE A 1009 -5.73 1.77 -48.49
N ALA A 1010 -6.44 2.37 -47.53
CA ALA A 1010 -6.19 2.42 -46.09
C ALA A 1010 -6.30 1.10 -45.31
N GLU A 1011 -5.80 1.15 -44.07
CA GLU A 1011 -6.20 0.38 -42.88
C GLU A 1011 -6.33 -1.16 -43.00
N GLU A 1012 -5.39 -1.90 -42.40
CA GLU A 1012 -5.63 -2.81 -41.28
C GLU A 1012 -4.36 -3.62 -40.93
N GLU A 1013 -4.12 -3.77 -39.63
CA GLU A 1013 -3.09 -4.65 -39.06
C GLU A 1013 -3.35 -6.13 -39.36
N PRO A 1014 -2.37 -6.99 -39.09
CA PRO A 1014 -2.70 -8.17 -38.29
C PRO A 1014 -1.81 -8.24 -37.04
N VAL A 1015 -2.35 -7.76 -35.93
CA VAL A 1015 -1.97 -8.24 -34.59
C VAL A 1015 -2.55 -9.64 -34.45
N GLY A 1016 -1.67 -10.64 -34.47
CA GLY A 1016 -2.00 -11.99 -34.02
C GLY A 1016 -2.39 -11.95 -32.54
N SER A 1017 -3.65 -12.25 -32.26
CA SER A 1017 -4.21 -12.38 -30.93
C SER A 1017 -3.48 -13.45 -30.10
N SER A 1018 -2.83 -13.04 -29.01
CA SER A 1018 -2.57 -13.96 -27.89
C SER A 1018 -3.90 -14.15 -27.15
N GLU A 1019 -4.53 -15.31 -27.35
CA GLU A 1019 -5.71 -15.74 -26.60
C GLU A 1019 -5.47 -15.64 -25.09
N ALA A 1020 -6.37 -14.94 -24.40
CA ALA A 1020 -6.41 -14.88 -22.95
C ALA A 1020 -6.79 -16.25 -22.38
N LYS A 1021 -5.89 -16.90 -21.63
CA LYS A 1021 -6.27 -17.95 -20.68
C LYS A 1021 -7.06 -17.31 -19.54
N GLY A 1022 -8.37 -17.21 -19.70
CA GLY A 1022 -9.29 -16.92 -18.61
C GLY A 1022 -10.37 -17.98 -18.59
N ASP A 1023 -10.30 -18.96 -17.67
CA ASP A 1023 -11.50 -19.76 -17.40
C ASP A 1023 -11.63 -20.51 -16.05
N GLU A 1024 -10.80 -20.27 -15.02
CA GLU A 1024 -10.92 -21.09 -13.79
C GLU A 1024 -11.14 -20.33 -12.47
N GLY A 1025 -10.88 -19.02 -12.40
CA GLY A 1025 -11.17 -18.20 -11.20
C GLY A 1025 -12.63 -17.75 -11.04
N THR A 1026 -13.43 -17.89 -12.08
CA THR A 1026 -14.75 -17.27 -12.26
C THR A 1026 -15.91 -18.12 -11.72
N GLN A 1027 -15.70 -19.44 -11.68
CA GLN A 1027 -16.65 -20.42 -11.16
C GLN A 1027 -16.86 -20.29 -9.65
N PHE A 1028 -15.80 -19.92 -8.91
CA PHE A 1028 -15.91 -19.68 -7.48
C PHE A 1028 -16.81 -18.47 -7.16
N ASP A 1029 -16.73 -17.40 -7.94
CA ASP A 1029 -17.55 -16.20 -7.72
C ASP A 1029 -19.05 -16.50 -7.86
N LEU A 1030 -19.43 -17.36 -8.82
CA LEU A 1030 -20.82 -17.83 -8.99
C LEU A 1030 -21.26 -18.77 -7.85
N PHE A 1031 -20.35 -19.61 -7.34
CA PHE A 1031 -20.60 -20.43 -6.16
C PHE A 1031 -20.83 -19.57 -4.91
N PHE A 1032 -19.94 -18.60 -4.66
CA PHE A 1032 -20.02 -17.67 -3.55
C PHE A 1032 -21.33 -16.87 -3.57
N LEU A 1033 -21.74 -16.38 -4.76
CA LEU A 1033 -23.01 -15.68 -4.94
C LEU A 1033 -24.21 -16.49 -4.41
N ARG A 1034 -24.28 -17.78 -4.73
CA ARG A 1034 -25.39 -18.66 -4.28
C ARG A 1034 -25.42 -18.85 -2.77
N VAL A 1035 -24.26 -19.11 -2.17
CA VAL A 1035 -24.14 -19.38 -0.73
C VAL A 1035 -24.44 -18.10 0.07
N SER A 1036 -23.98 -16.95 -0.40
CA SER A 1036 -24.19 -15.67 0.28
C SER A 1036 -25.67 -15.33 0.50
N LEU A 1037 -26.53 -15.59 -0.50
CA LEU A 1037 -27.98 -15.35 -0.39
C LEU A 1037 -28.69 -16.28 0.59
N VAL A 1038 -28.21 -17.52 0.75
CA VAL A 1038 -28.78 -18.46 1.73
C VAL A 1038 -28.45 -18.02 3.15
N VAL A 1039 -27.21 -17.58 3.36
CA VAL A 1039 -26.75 -17.06 4.66
C VAL A 1039 -27.52 -15.79 5.01
N ASP A 1040 -27.74 -14.89 4.05
CA ASP A 1040 -28.50 -13.64 4.26
C ASP A 1040 -29.96 -13.91 4.67
N GLY A 1041 -30.63 -14.84 3.98
CA GLY A 1041 -31.99 -15.25 4.31
C GLY A 1041 -32.10 -15.84 5.72
N ALA A 1042 -31.13 -16.67 6.13
CA ALA A 1042 -31.10 -17.26 7.48
C ALA A 1042 -30.92 -16.18 8.57
N LEU A 1043 -29.97 -15.26 8.39
CA LEU A 1043 -29.73 -14.18 9.34
C LEU A 1043 -30.92 -13.20 9.42
N THR A 1044 -31.57 -12.92 8.30
CA THR A 1044 -32.77 -12.06 8.25
C THR A 1044 -33.92 -12.69 9.02
N MET A 1045 -34.11 -14.01 8.88
CA MET A 1045 -35.12 -14.76 9.63
C MET A 1045 -34.88 -14.71 11.14
N CYS A 1046 -33.63 -14.80 11.60
CA CYS A 1046 -33.28 -14.71 13.03
C CYS A 1046 -33.72 -13.37 13.66
N THR A 1047 -33.75 -12.29 12.87
CA THR A 1047 -34.15 -10.96 13.35
C THR A 1047 -35.64 -10.90 13.75
N ALA A 1048 -36.48 -11.77 13.19
CA ALA A 1048 -37.90 -11.86 13.54
C ALA A 1048 -38.15 -12.27 15.01
N PHE A 1049 -37.15 -12.86 15.67
CA PHE A 1049 -37.22 -13.35 17.04
C PHE A 1049 -36.66 -12.35 18.06
N ALA A 1050 -36.38 -11.11 17.66
CA ALA A 1050 -35.86 -10.09 18.56
C ALA A 1050 -36.90 -9.68 19.64
N THR A 1051 -36.58 -9.97 20.90
CA THR A 1051 -37.39 -9.53 22.07
C THR A 1051 -36.91 -8.26 22.75
N ASP A 1052 -35.61 -7.94 22.65
CA ASP A 1052 -34.98 -6.78 23.29
C ASP A 1052 -34.31 -5.87 22.27
N SER A 1053 -34.19 -4.58 22.57
CA SER A 1053 -33.59 -3.55 21.72
C SER A 1053 -32.17 -3.90 21.24
N TRP A 1054 -31.37 -4.58 22.06
CA TRP A 1054 -29.99 -4.95 21.71
C TRP A 1054 -29.91 -6.08 20.67
N HIS A 1055 -30.94 -6.94 20.58
CA HIS A 1055 -31.02 -7.97 19.53
C HIS A 1055 -31.04 -7.35 18.14
N ILE A 1056 -31.62 -6.16 18.00
CA ILE A 1056 -31.69 -5.43 16.75
C ILE A 1056 -30.30 -4.88 16.34
N TYR A 1057 -29.52 -4.38 17.30
CA TYR A 1057 -28.12 -4.01 17.04
C TYR A 1057 -27.25 -5.22 16.68
N LEU A 1058 -27.47 -6.38 17.31
CA LEU A 1058 -26.76 -7.61 16.97
C LEU A 1058 -27.11 -8.08 15.55
N ALA A 1059 -28.39 -8.08 15.19
CA ALA A 1059 -28.85 -8.42 13.84
C ALA A 1059 -28.24 -7.49 12.79
N ALA A 1060 -28.23 -6.17 13.06
CA ALA A 1060 -27.59 -5.18 12.20
C ALA A 1060 -26.08 -5.39 12.05
N CYS A 1061 -25.40 -5.93 13.07
CA CYS A 1061 -23.97 -6.25 13.01
C CYS A 1061 -23.68 -7.51 12.17
N LEU A 1062 -24.54 -8.54 12.25
CA LEU A 1062 -24.30 -9.84 11.63
C LEU A 1062 -24.74 -9.94 10.16
N LEU A 1063 -25.88 -9.35 9.80
CA LEU A 1063 -26.40 -9.35 8.42
C LEU A 1063 -25.38 -8.92 7.35
N PRO A 1064 -24.54 -7.89 7.60
CA PRO A 1064 -23.49 -7.47 6.68
C PRO A 1064 -22.53 -8.56 6.18
N PHE A 1065 -22.26 -9.61 6.96
CA PHE A 1065 -21.34 -10.68 6.57
C PHE A 1065 -21.87 -11.56 5.41
N ALA A 1066 -23.16 -11.46 5.10
CA ALA A 1066 -23.78 -12.16 3.97
C ALA A 1066 -23.86 -11.32 2.68
N SER A 1067 -23.40 -10.06 2.70
CA SER A 1067 -23.72 -9.06 1.67
C SER A 1067 -22.80 -9.00 0.43
N GLY A 1068 -21.97 -10.02 0.21
CA GLY A 1068 -20.99 -10.07 -0.89
C GLY A 1068 -21.59 -10.43 -2.26
N SER A 1069 -22.91 -10.63 -2.33
CA SER A 1069 -23.63 -11.06 -3.54
C SER A 1069 -23.51 -10.05 -4.70
N ALA A 1070 -23.71 -8.76 -4.45
CA ALA A 1070 -23.70 -7.75 -5.51
C ALA A 1070 -22.33 -7.57 -6.21
N PRO A 1071 -21.19 -7.46 -5.49
CA PRO A 1071 -19.87 -7.43 -6.14
C PRO A 1071 -19.54 -8.73 -6.89
N ALA A 1072 -19.91 -9.90 -6.34
CA ALA A 1072 -19.70 -11.18 -7.00
C ALA A 1072 -20.50 -11.31 -8.30
N ALA A 1073 -21.78 -10.89 -8.29
CA ALA A 1073 -22.62 -10.86 -9.49
C ALA A 1073 -22.06 -9.95 -10.59
N LYS A 1074 -21.52 -8.79 -10.24
CA LYS A 1074 -20.85 -7.88 -11.18
C LYS A 1074 -19.58 -8.49 -11.78
N GLY A 1075 -18.80 -9.21 -10.97
CA GLY A 1075 -17.65 -9.99 -11.45
C GLY A 1075 -18.05 -11.05 -12.48
N VAL A 1076 -19.01 -11.91 -12.12
CA VAL A 1076 -19.54 -12.99 -13.00
C VAL A 1076 -20.11 -12.41 -14.31
N MET A 1077 -20.84 -11.29 -14.25
CA MET A 1077 -21.42 -10.65 -15.42
C MET A 1077 -20.35 -10.18 -16.43
N MET A 1078 -19.25 -9.60 -15.95
CA MET A 1078 -18.17 -9.07 -16.80
C MET A 1078 -17.40 -10.16 -17.56
N GLU A 1079 -17.48 -11.40 -17.11
CA GLU A 1079 -16.82 -12.57 -17.68
C GLU A 1079 -17.77 -13.37 -18.61
N MET A 1080 -19.07 -13.36 -18.32
CA MET A 1080 -20.10 -13.92 -19.20
C MET A 1080 -20.32 -13.10 -20.49
N CYS A 1081 -19.83 -11.86 -20.56
CA CYS A 1081 -19.98 -10.95 -21.71
C CYS A 1081 -18.65 -10.63 -22.40
N SER A 1082 -18.69 -10.35 -23.71
CA SER A 1082 -17.52 -9.90 -24.47
C SER A 1082 -17.10 -8.48 -24.08
N PRO A 1083 -15.82 -8.09 -24.24
CA PRO A 1083 -15.31 -6.77 -23.85
C PRO A 1083 -16.11 -5.59 -24.42
N SER A 1084 -16.56 -5.69 -25.68
CA SER A 1084 -17.37 -4.68 -26.37
C SER A 1084 -18.78 -4.50 -25.77
N LYS A 1085 -19.29 -5.47 -25.02
CA LYS A 1085 -20.63 -5.47 -24.41
C LYS A 1085 -20.62 -5.29 -22.89
N ARG A 1086 -19.46 -5.12 -22.26
CA ARG A 1086 -19.32 -5.03 -20.79
C ARG A 1086 -20.02 -3.82 -20.18
N ALA A 1087 -19.91 -2.65 -20.82
CA ALA A 1087 -20.60 -1.45 -20.36
C ALA A 1087 -22.13 -1.63 -20.39
N ASP A 1088 -22.64 -2.24 -21.46
CA ASP A 1088 -24.07 -2.51 -21.60
C ASP A 1088 -24.55 -3.63 -20.66
N ALA A 1089 -23.71 -4.63 -20.36
CA ALA A 1089 -23.99 -5.67 -19.37
C ALA A 1089 -24.08 -5.10 -17.95
N MET A 1090 -23.17 -4.21 -17.56
CA MET A 1090 -23.21 -3.52 -16.27
C MET A 1090 -24.40 -2.57 -16.16
N ASN A 1091 -24.76 -1.89 -17.25
CA ASN A 1091 -25.98 -1.08 -17.31
C ASN A 1091 -27.24 -1.95 -17.14
N ALA A 1092 -27.29 -3.12 -17.79
CA ALA A 1092 -28.41 -4.04 -17.67
C ALA A 1092 -28.54 -4.62 -16.25
N LEU A 1093 -27.42 -5.06 -15.64
CA LEU A 1093 -27.41 -5.57 -14.28
C LEU A 1093 -27.83 -4.49 -13.27
N THR A 1094 -27.30 -3.27 -13.41
CA THR A 1094 -27.68 -2.14 -12.54
C THR A 1094 -29.16 -1.78 -12.71
N LEU A 1095 -29.69 -1.84 -13.94
CA LEU A 1095 -31.12 -1.64 -14.20
C LEU A 1095 -31.96 -2.71 -13.51
N ILE A 1096 -31.55 -3.98 -13.54
CA ILE A 1096 -32.24 -5.08 -12.85
C ILE A 1096 -32.20 -4.89 -11.34
N GLU A 1097 -31.05 -4.53 -10.76
CA GLU A 1097 -30.94 -4.18 -9.34
C GLU A 1097 -31.89 -3.04 -8.98
N ASN A 1098 -32.00 -2.00 -9.81
CA ASN A 1098 -32.91 -0.88 -9.57
C ASN A 1098 -34.39 -1.27 -9.66
N ILE A 1099 -34.77 -2.12 -10.62
CA ILE A 1099 -36.14 -2.66 -10.71
C ILE A 1099 -36.42 -3.51 -9.46
N GLY A 1100 -35.46 -4.30 -8.99
CA GLY A 1100 -35.54 -5.04 -7.74
C GLY A 1100 -35.75 -4.14 -6.52
N ARG A 1101 -34.98 -3.05 -6.42
CA ARG A 1101 -35.11 -2.03 -5.37
C ARG A 1101 -36.46 -1.31 -5.41
N LEU A 1102 -36.98 -1.02 -6.60
CA LEU A 1102 -38.27 -0.39 -6.76
C LEU A 1102 -39.39 -1.32 -6.27
N ALA A 1103 -39.32 -2.58 -6.70
CA ALA A 1103 -40.27 -3.61 -6.32
C ALA A 1103 -40.22 -3.91 -4.81
N THR A 1104 -39.04 -3.96 -4.20
CA THR A 1104 -38.90 -4.29 -2.77
C THR A 1104 -39.46 -3.21 -1.86
N GLN A 1105 -39.16 -1.94 -2.16
CA GLN A 1105 -39.65 -0.81 -1.36
C GLN A 1105 -41.17 -0.69 -1.38
N GLY A 1106 -41.79 -0.93 -2.54
CA GLY A 1106 -43.25 -1.00 -2.63
C GLY A 1106 -43.80 -2.21 -1.89
N LEU A 1107 -43.37 -3.42 -2.26
CA LEU A 1107 -43.90 -4.67 -1.73
C LEU A 1107 -43.77 -4.74 -0.20
N PHE A 1108 -42.56 -4.61 0.34
CA PHE A 1108 -42.31 -4.75 1.76
C PHE A 1108 -42.70 -3.51 2.57
N GLY A 1109 -42.73 -2.33 1.95
CA GLY A 1109 -43.28 -1.12 2.55
C GLY A 1109 -44.75 -1.26 2.91
N PHE A 1110 -45.57 -1.68 1.93
CA PHE A 1110 -47.00 -1.92 2.14
C PHE A 1110 -47.27 -3.15 3.01
N VAL A 1111 -46.51 -4.23 2.85
CA VAL A 1111 -46.62 -5.42 3.71
C VAL A 1111 -46.30 -5.05 5.17
N PHE A 1112 -45.24 -4.28 5.41
CA PHE A 1112 -44.92 -3.79 6.75
C PHE A 1112 -46.03 -2.90 7.29
N ALA A 1113 -46.54 -1.94 6.51
CA ALA A 1113 -47.61 -1.05 6.95
C ALA A 1113 -48.87 -1.83 7.36
N ALA A 1114 -49.31 -2.78 6.52
CA ALA A 1114 -50.47 -3.63 6.80
C ALA A 1114 -50.27 -4.53 8.04
N LEU A 1115 -49.05 -5.07 8.21
CA LEU A 1115 -48.72 -5.90 9.37
C LEU A 1115 -48.50 -5.09 10.65
N ALA A 1116 -48.01 -3.85 10.55
CA ALA A 1116 -47.82 -2.92 11.66
C ALA A 1116 -49.18 -2.43 12.20
N GLU A 1117 -50.15 -2.17 11.32
CA GLU A 1117 -51.51 -1.78 11.69
C GLU A 1117 -52.19 -2.83 12.58
N ILE A 1118 -51.97 -4.12 12.30
CA ILE A 1118 -52.47 -5.24 13.12
C ILE A 1118 -51.52 -5.67 14.26
N GLY A 1119 -50.47 -4.89 14.54
CA GLY A 1119 -49.52 -5.14 15.64
C GLY A 1119 -48.58 -6.34 15.44
N LYS A 1120 -48.37 -6.81 14.20
CA LYS A 1120 -47.48 -7.93 13.87
C LYS A 1120 -46.38 -7.58 12.85
N PRO A 1121 -45.63 -6.46 13.00
CA PRO A 1121 -44.65 -6.03 12.00
C PRO A 1121 -43.47 -7.01 11.80
N HIS A 1122 -43.17 -7.87 12.78
CA HIS A 1122 -42.09 -8.87 12.72
C HIS A 1122 -42.29 -9.95 11.64
N LEU A 1123 -43.54 -10.23 11.22
CA LEU A 1123 -43.81 -11.26 10.20
C LEU A 1123 -43.21 -10.91 8.83
N THR A 1124 -42.91 -9.63 8.59
CA THR A 1124 -42.25 -9.14 7.38
C THR A 1124 -40.88 -9.78 7.15
N PHE A 1125 -40.15 -10.14 8.22
CA PHE A 1125 -38.82 -10.79 8.13
C PHE A 1125 -38.89 -12.21 7.55
N PHE A 1126 -39.93 -12.98 7.85
CA PHE A 1126 -40.11 -14.34 7.29
C PHE A 1126 -40.41 -14.32 5.80
N VAL A 1127 -41.22 -13.34 5.37
CA VAL A 1127 -41.53 -13.13 3.95
C VAL A 1127 -40.24 -12.78 3.19
N ASN A 1128 -39.40 -11.93 3.77
CA ASN A 1128 -38.11 -11.55 3.20
C ASN A 1128 -37.17 -12.76 3.03
N ALA A 1129 -36.96 -13.54 4.11
CA ALA A 1129 -36.09 -14.73 4.09
C ALA A 1129 -36.51 -15.77 3.03
N THR A 1130 -37.82 -15.94 2.81
CA THR A 1130 -38.35 -16.89 1.81
C THR A 1130 -37.94 -16.48 0.38
N ILE A 1131 -37.95 -15.18 0.07
CA ILE A 1131 -37.55 -14.67 -1.25
C ILE A 1131 -36.04 -14.89 -1.49
N ALA A 1132 -35.20 -14.76 -0.47
CA ALA A 1132 -33.76 -15.01 -0.58
C ALA A 1132 -33.43 -16.47 -0.97
N LEU A 1133 -34.17 -17.44 -0.41
CA LEU A 1133 -34.03 -18.86 -0.76
C LEU A 1133 -34.48 -19.16 -2.20
N LEU A 1134 -35.55 -18.51 -2.66
CA LEU A 1134 -35.99 -18.59 -4.05
C LEU A 1134 -34.93 -18.03 -5.01
N ALA A 1135 -34.27 -16.92 -4.65
CA ALA A 1135 -33.18 -16.34 -5.44
C ALA A 1135 -32.00 -17.31 -5.64
N SER A 1136 -31.55 -17.97 -4.55
CA SER A 1136 -30.48 -18.97 -4.62
C SER A 1136 -30.87 -20.17 -5.49
N SER A 1137 -32.13 -20.61 -5.39
CA SER A 1137 -32.66 -21.71 -6.21
C SER A 1137 -32.65 -21.39 -7.72
N VAL A 1138 -32.96 -20.14 -8.10
CA VAL A 1138 -32.90 -19.68 -9.50
C VAL A 1138 -31.44 -19.63 -10.01
N LEU A 1139 -30.49 -19.23 -9.16
CA LEU A 1139 -29.07 -19.15 -9.54
C LEU A 1139 -28.41 -20.53 -9.80
N LEU A 1140 -29.01 -21.64 -9.36
CA LEU A 1140 -28.54 -22.99 -9.70
C LEU A 1140 -28.59 -23.27 -11.22
N PHE A 1141 -29.46 -22.56 -11.94
CA PHE A 1141 -29.60 -22.68 -13.40
C PHE A 1141 -28.63 -21.76 -14.18
N SER A 1142 -27.94 -20.82 -13.52
CA SER A 1142 -26.88 -20.02 -14.16
C SER A 1142 -25.59 -20.84 -14.26
N ARG A 1143 -25.02 -20.97 -15.47
CA ARG A 1143 -23.76 -21.68 -15.71
C ARG A 1143 -22.93 -20.90 -16.73
N PHE A 1144 -21.60 -20.98 -16.67
CA PHE A 1144 -20.72 -20.44 -17.70
C PHE A 1144 -20.83 -21.25 -19.02
N PRO A 1145 -20.40 -20.69 -20.17
CA PRO A 1145 -20.29 -21.45 -21.41
C PRO A 1145 -19.29 -22.62 -21.27
N PRO A 1146 -19.47 -23.76 -21.98
CA PRO A 1146 -18.53 -24.88 -21.91
C PRO A 1146 -17.13 -24.51 -22.43
N GLY A 1147 -16.08 -25.08 -21.81
CA GLY A 1147 -14.68 -24.80 -22.17
C GLY A 1147 -14.34 -25.10 -23.63
N GLY A 1148 -13.64 -24.17 -24.29
CA GLY A 1148 -13.26 -24.21 -25.72
C GLY A 1148 -14.33 -23.67 -26.69
N SER A 1149 -15.52 -23.31 -26.20
CA SER A 1149 -16.59 -22.82 -27.06
C SER A 1149 -16.39 -21.37 -27.55
N ARG A 1150 -16.68 -21.10 -28.83
CA ARG A 1150 -16.57 -19.77 -29.45
C ARG A 1150 -17.95 -19.11 -29.55
N ARG A 1151 -18.08 -17.89 -29.05
CA ARG A 1151 -19.33 -17.11 -29.12
C ARG A 1151 -19.52 -16.58 -30.54
N LEU A 1152 -20.67 -16.82 -31.15
CA LEU A 1152 -21.05 -16.17 -32.41
C LEU A 1152 -21.53 -14.77 -32.08
N GLU A 1153 -20.76 -13.75 -32.44
CA GLU A 1153 -21.24 -12.38 -32.35
C GLU A 1153 -22.34 -12.21 -33.40
N ASP A 1154 -23.55 -11.85 -32.96
CA ASP A 1154 -24.63 -11.40 -33.86
C ASP A 1154 -24.21 -10.03 -34.43
N ASP A 1155 -23.29 -10.04 -35.39
CA ASP A 1155 -23.14 -8.91 -36.30
C ASP A 1155 -24.39 -8.88 -37.17
N GLY A 1156 -25.20 -7.85 -36.92
CA GLY A 1156 -26.23 -7.47 -37.84
C GLY A 1156 -25.61 -7.16 -39.19
N ASN A 1157 -25.80 -8.09 -40.13
CA ASN A 1157 -25.74 -7.89 -41.58
C ASN A 1157 -24.35 -7.99 -42.25
N GLN A 1158 -23.92 -9.23 -42.55
CA GLN A 1158 -23.26 -9.53 -43.83
C GLN A 1158 -24.00 -10.67 -44.52
N GLY A 1159 -24.14 -10.50 -45.84
CA GLY A 1159 -25.12 -11.17 -46.68
C GLY A 1159 -25.06 -12.70 -46.70
N THR A 1160 -26.22 -13.25 -47.03
CA THR A 1160 -26.45 -14.56 -47.64
C THR A 1160 -25.21 -15.23 -48.23
N PRO A 1161 -24.81 -16.44 -47.77
CA PRO A 1161 -23.96 -17.30 -48.55
C PRO A 1161 -24.81 -18.02 -49.61
N GLU A 1162 -24.50 -17.78 -50.88
CA GLU A 1162 -24.90 -18.67 -51.97
C GLU A 1162 -24.35 -20.10 -51.75
N PRO A 1163 -25.06 -21.15 -52.17
CA PRO A 1163 -24.61 -22.52 -52.01
C PRO A 1163 -23.74 -22.93 -53.21
N SER A 1164 -22.44 -23.18 -53.00
CA SER A 1164 -21.60 -23.87 -53.98
C SER A 1164 -21.11 -25.23 -53.45
N SER A 1165 -21.85 -26.25 -53.88
CA SER A 1165 -21.40 -27.58 -54.34
C SER A 1165 -20.27 -28.32 -53.62
N ARG A 1166 -20.68 -29.47 -53.07
CA ARG A 1166 -19.96 -30.74 -52.92
C ARG A 1166 -18.83 -30.99 -53.95
N SER A 1167 -17.67 -31.43 -53.45
CA SER A 1167 -17.00 -32.68 -53.86
C SER A 1167 -16.10 -33.20 -52.76
#